data_AF-A0AA36IZH8-F1
#
_entry.id   AF-A0AA36IZH8-F1
#
_cell.length_a   1.000
_cell.length_b   1.000
_cell.length_c   1.000
_cell.angle_alpha   90.00
_cell.angle_beta   90.00
_cell.angle_gamma   90.00
#
_symmetry.space_group_name_H-M   'P 1'
#
loop_
_entity.id
_entity.type
_entity.pdbx_description
1 polymer ?
#
loop_
_entity_poly.entity_id
_entity_poly.type
_entity_poly.pdbx_seq_one_letter_code
_entity_poly.pdbx_strand_id
1 'polypeptide(L)'
;MMSRQCQRIPFWSVVLLHNLSQILSGLIALDIIVAAMNNGEDVCNESSEVYDLAACESSVSHATRANAGFQFFGGIMSVLTIPMVGDAADRFGRKPLFVLALVLAEVPSLLLLCVSCLNLSIYAFLAASIVDQVVPMPTLFSLWINDCTAQNDRVKIYARLSAFQSMEGIVVPLAAKLLSGKTAVLLLVALRLATLLTGCFLTESLPQRSPDRLGMSESWAAFATHWRNLPKVCAFKATRSIFLLGFVATGTGAATQSILLPFCKARFGLTSSTFAPLLTVETVSNGFVQLLITPRLARCCSLRCLFAVGLSVGGLNLLNLALAPSFRLMTGLASIAGFGSVGTPAFQTLTANFADQAGQASSLQSGAVLSALQGIQSLFLVLMPPVYQMIFSVCLSSGYAQAPFLLAALSQLICLMILLRFKASHTGLAIRSCAPGASLALYLKPDTPKQRDILSVGAVPNAMAALASPGFRTRAGSFPRPAREPPSARASALRLSSGSLCQSSLLAAAVGRRGVSGRAPRRRAIFQPEGQEEAWQSFIAVEELEGKGFGVVATRRLRRGELVLRERPLLGVPGSFEAVDLLNRTSLGQLEEDLQAALRQLSAELRRSFWALSDCHGDTKTAAGVALTNALHLGEGGGILPISARFNHSCVPNIQGTWADGCAEWRVLREVEEGEELCFSYVEPYQPQQERQRTLEQLFRFRCNCPACRAGESSDLRRLQLKDLLEALQLAALAEEVGQLARDLVPQMLELIDEELAGSPALKSKALHLGFLLALEAEEEDLAASMAGQAWQNAVLAYGPESDRAKMLEMCAEGDYHSADFEDALEMQTSDVALASPEALQSWLDG
;
A
#
# COMPACT_ATOMS: atom_id res chain seq x y z
N MET A 1 4.17 21.48 9.48
CA MET A 1 3.45 20.65 8.50
C MET A 1 3.17 21.43 7.19
N MET A 2 4.19 21.71 6.35
CA MET A 2 4.06 22.40 5.05
C MET A 2 4.81 21.74 3.86
N SER A 3 5.72 20.78 4.05
CA SER A 3 6.65 20.30 3.01
C SER A 3 5.96 19.47 1.92
N ARG A 4 5.13 18.50 2.35
CA ARG A 4 4.31 17.65 1.47
C ARG A 4 3.24 18.39 0.65
N GLN A 5 3.08 19.72 0.82
CA GLN A 5 2.23 20.54 -0.04
C GLN A 5 3.03 21.27 -1.13
N CYS A 6 4.19 21.85 -0.81
CA CYS A 6 4.97 22.64 -1.77
C CYS A 6 5.53 21.78 -2.93
N GLN A 7 5.91 20.53 -2.64
CA GLN A 7 6.44 19.55 -3.61
C GLN A 7 5.46 19.20 -4.75
N ARG A 8 4.17 19.50 -4.63
CA ARG A 8 3.15 19.06 -5.60
C ARG A 8 3.02 19.96 -6.82
N ILE A 9 3.32 21.27 -6.72
CA ILE A 9 3.06 22.22 -7.80
C ILE A 9 3.97 21.99 -9.02
N PRO A 10 5.31 21.79 -8.88
CA PRO A 10 6.18 21.54 -10.03
C PRO A 10 5.81 20.26 -10.78
N PHE A 11 5.54 19.17 -10.05
CA PHE A 11 5.13 17.89 -10.65
C PHE A 11 3.85 18.02 -11.50
N TRP A 12 2.78 18.61 -10.95
CA TRP A 12 1.53 18.77 -11.72
C TRP A 12 1.66 19.78 -12.85
N SER A 13 2.57 20.75 -12.75
CA SER A 13 2.89 21.67 -13.85
C SER A 13 3.60 20.96 -15.00
N VAL A 14 4.59 20.10 -14.69
CA VAL A 14 5.26 19.24 -15.69
C VAL A 14 4.26 18.26 -16.33
N VAL A 15 3.41 17.60 -15.53
CA VAL A 15 2.35 16.71 -16.06
C VAL A 15 1.42 17.47 -17.01
N LEU A 16 0.92 18.64 -16.63
CA LEU A 16 0.02 19.43 -17.46
C LEU A 16 0.70 19.89 -18.77
N LEU A 17 1.84 20.57 -18.66
CA LEU A 17 2.55 21.14 -19.81
C LEU A 17 3.04 20.05 -20.78
N HIS A 18 3.52 18.92 -20.26
CA HIS A 18 3.90 17.77 -21.10
C HIS A 18 2.72 17.24 -21.90
N ASN A 19 1.57 16.94 -21.26
CA ASN A 19 0.40 16.43 -21.96
C ASN A 19 -0.15 17.42 -22.99
N LEU A 20 -0.21 18.72 -22.66
CA LEU A 20 -0.56 19.77 -23.63
C LEU A 20 0.39 19.78 -24.84
N SER A 21 1.70 19.64 -24.60
CA SER A 21 2.69 19.59 -25.68
C SER A 21 2.59 18.33 -26.54
N GLN A 22 2.26 17.16 -25.97
CA GLN A 22 2.09 15.93 -26.73
C GLN A 22 0.84 15.96 -27.60
N ILE A 23 -0.29 16.43 -27.07
CA ILE A 23 -1.53 16.61 -27.86
C ILE A 23 -1.29 17.59 -29.01
N LEU A 24 -0.61 18.72 -28.74
CA LEU A 24 -0.29 19.72 -29.75
C LEU A 24 0.70 19.18 -30.81
N SER A 25 1.70 18.40 -30.40
CA SER A 25 2.64 17.74 -31.32
C SER A 25 1.93 16.74 -32.24
N GLY A 26 1.03 15.92 -31.69
CA GLY A 26 0.24 14.95 -32.47
C GLY A 26 -0.67 15.62 -33.49
N LEU A 27 -1.25 16.77 -33.15
CA LEU A 27 -2.11 17.56 -34.04
C LEU A 27 -1.32 18.16 -35.21
N ILE A 28 -0.18 18.83 -34.95
CA ILE A 28 0.57 19.56 -35.98
C ILE A 28 1.41 18.62 -36.88
N ALA A 29 1.88 17.49 -36.34
CA ALA A 29 2.88 16.67 -37.02
C ALA A 29 2.41 16.17 -38.39
N LEU A 30 1.16 15.72 -38.53
CA LEU A 30 0.69 15.14 -39.79
C LEU A 30 0.70 16.16 -40.93
N ASP A 31 0.17 17.36 -40.70
CA ASP A 31 0.10 18.44 -41.69
C ASP A 31 1.50 18.86 -42.16
N ILE A 32 2.45 18.97 -41.22
CA ILE A 32 3.85 19.30 -41.56
C ILE A 32 4.54 18.14 -42.30
N ILE A 33 4.23 16.88 -41.98
CA ILE A 33 4.78 15.74 -42.74
C ILE A 33 4.24 15.75 -44.18
N VAL A 34 2.94 16.01 -44.38
CA VAL A 34 2.32 16.11 -45.72
C VAL A 34 2.94 17.23 -46.55
N ALA A 35 3.08 18.44 -45.99
CA ALA A 35 3.70 19.55 -46.69
C ALA A 35 5.20 19.31 -46.97
N ALA A 36 5.97 18.83 -45.97
CA ALA A 36 7.40 18.60 -46.12
C ALA A 36 7.76 17.44 -47.07
N MET A 37 6.85 16.49 -47.29
CA MET A 37 7.01 15.45 -48.31
C MET A 37 6.69 15.96 -49.74
N ASN A 38 6.00 17.09 -49.87
CA ASN A 38 5.62 17.71 -51.14
C ASN A 38 6.33 19.06 -51.34
N ASN A 39 7.66 19.08 -51.15
CA ASN A 39 8.53 20.26 -51.34
C ASN A 39 8.18 21.50 -50.49
N GLY A 40 7.29 21.37 -49.49
CA GLY A 40 6.78 22.47 -48.67
C GLY A 40 5.39 22.98 -49.08
N GLU A 41 4.76 22.40 -50.11
CA GLU A 41 3.43 22.78 -50.58
C GLU A 41 2.33 21.94 -49.89
N ASP A 42 1.25 22.59 -49.46
CA ASP A 42 0.07 21.92 -48.93
C ASP A 42 -0.85 21.49 -50.08
N VAL A 43 -0.60 20.27 -50.58
CA VAL A 43 -1.37 19.60 -51.64
C VAL A 43 -2.85 19.37 -51.23
N CYS A 44 -3.18 19.45 -49.93
CA CYS A 44 -4.53 19.26 -49.42
C CYS A 44 -5.30 20.56 -49.18
N ASN A 45 -4.73 21.73 -49.50
CA ASN A 45 -5.42 23.00 -49.35
C ASN A 45 -6.54 23.18 -50.40
N GLU A 46 -7.79 22.97 -49.99
CA GLU A 46 -9.01 23.18 -50.79
C GLU A 46 -9.17 24.61 -51.36
N SER A 47 -8.41 25.60 -50.86
CA SER A 47 -8.40 26.98 -51.39
C SER A 47 -7.34 27.25 -52.46
N SER A 48 -6.56 26.24 -52.86
CA SER A 48 -5.61 26.32 -53.97
C SER A 48 -6.30 26.19 -55.34
N GLU A 49 -5.84 26.96 -56.33
CA GLU A 49 -6.28 26.80 -57.74
C GLU A 49 -5.87 25.45 -58.35
N VAL A 50 -4.97 24.70 -57.68
CA VAL A 50 -4.43 23.40 -58.13
C VAL A 50 -4.74 22.30 -57.10
N TYR A 51 -5.98 22.27 -56.58
CA TYR A 51 -6.43 21.20 -55.69
C TYR A 51 -6.68 19.89 -56.46
N ASP A 52 -5.81 18.89 -56.26
CA ASP A 52 -6.03 17.50 -56.68
C ASP A 52 -6.25 16.60 -55.47
N LEU A 53 -7.50 16.14 -55.31
CA LEU A 53 -7.91 15.18 -54.28
C LEU A 53 -7.07 13.90 -54.30
N ALA A 54 -6.70 13.37 -55.47
CA ALA A 54 -5.93 12.13 -55.58
C ALA A 54 -4.48 12.33 -55.13
N ALA A 55 -3.85 13.47 -55.48
CA ALA A 55 -2.53 13.84 -54.98
C ALA A 55 -2.54 14.07 -53.45
N CYS A 56 -3.58 14.71 -52.92
CA CYS A 56 -3.77 14.88 -51.48
C CYS A 56 -3.93 13.52 -50.77
N GLU A 57 -4.85 12.65 -51.20
CA GLU A 57 -5.07 11.33 -50.58
C GLU A 57 -3.82 10.44 -50.63
N SER A 58 -3.08 10.47 -51.75
CA SER A 58 -1.78 9.78 -51.88
C SER A 58 -0.74 10.32 -50.90
N SER A 59 -0.64 11.64 -50.78
CA SER A 59 0.29 12.33 -49.88
C SER A 59 0.00 12.02 -48.41
N VAL A 60 -1.26 12.16 -47.98
CA VAL A 60 -1.71 11.83 -46.63
C VAL A 60 -1.49 10.34 -46.32
N SER A 61 -1.74 9.46 -47.29
CA SER A 61 -1.45 8.02 -47.16
C SER A 61 0.05 7.72 -46.98
N HIS A 62 0.93 8.43 -47.69
CA HIS A 62 2.38 8.27 -47.54
C HIS A 62 2.88 8.83 -46.20
N ALA A 63 2.48 10.05 -45.85
CA ALA A 63 2.80 10.70 -44.58
C ALA A 63 2.34 9.89 -43.37
N THR A 64 1.11 9.37 -43.40
CA THR A 64 0.54 8.55 -42.32
C THR A 64 1.30 7.24 -42.16
N ARG A 65 1.63 6.54 -43.26
CA ARG A 65 2.42 5.30 -43.22
C ARG A 65 3.84 5.52 -42.69
N ALA A 66 4.49 6.61 -43.10
CA ALA A 66 5.81 6.97 -42.58
C ALA A 66 5.75 7.25 -41.07
N ASN A 67 4.84 8.10 -40.61
CA ASN A 67 4.67 8.42 -39.19
C ASN A 67 4.38 7.15 -38.36
N ALA A 68 3.42 6.33 -38.79
CA ALA A 68 3.06 5.08 -38.12
C ALA A 68 4.25 4.11 -38.02
N GLY A 69 5.08 4.00 -39.07
CA GLY A 69 6.30 3.20 -39.05
C GLY A 69 7.31 3.65 -37.99
N PHE A 70 7.62 4.96 -37.95
CA PHE A 70 8.55 5.50 -36.94
C PHE A 70 7.99 5.41 -35.52
N GLN A 71 6.69 5.62 -35.31
CA GLN A 71 6.04 5.45 -34.01
C GLN A 71 6.02 3.97 -33.56
N PHE A 72 5.86 3.01 -34.49
CA PHE A 72 5.97 1.58 -34.19
C PHE A 72 7.39 1.20 -33.72
N PHE A 73 8.43 1.68 -34.41
CA PHE A 73 9.82 1.48 -33.96
C PHE A 73 10.11 2.18 -32.62
N GLY A 74 9.60 3.40 -32.41
CA GLY A 74 9.67 4.11 -31.12
C GLY A 74 8.99 3.33 -29.99
N GLY A 75 7.84 2.72 -30.27
CA GLY A 75 7.13 1.82 -29.36
C GLY A 75 7.93 0.57 -28.99
N ILE A 76 8.57 -0.07 -29.97
CA ILE A 76 9.46 -1.22 -29.69
C ILE A 76 10.66 -0.80 -28.84
N MET A 77 11.29 0.34 -29.14
CA MET A 77 12.38 0.89 -28.32
C MET A 77 11.92 1.14 -26.88
N SER A 78 10.76 1.78 -26.69
CA SER A 78 10.14 2.03 -25.38
C SER A 78 9.93 0.75 -24.57
N VAL A 79 9.40 -0.33 -25.19
CA VAL A 79 9.24 -1.64 -24.53
C VAL A 79 10.57 -2.21 -24.04
N LEU A 80 11.66 -1.99 -24.77
CA LEU A 80 13.00 -2.46 -24.41
C LEU A 80 13.68 -1.58 -23.34
N THR A 81 13.44 -0.26 -23.37
CA THR A 81 14.11 0.70 -22.47
C THR A 81 13.38 0.94 -21.16
N ILE A 82 12.05 0.83 -21.09
CA ILE A 82 11.28 1.06 -19.85
C ILE A 82 11.85 0.31 -18.63
N PRO A 83 12.21 -1.00 -18.70
CA PRO A 83 12.82 -1.70 -17.57
C PRO A 83 14.18 -1.11 -17.15
N MET A 84 14.94 -0.56 -18.11
CA MET A 84 16.21 0.14 -17.86
C MET A 84 15.97 1.50 -17.19
N VAL A 85 14.88 2.18 -17.54
CA VAL A 85 14.50 3.47 -16.92
C VAL A 85 14.19 3.30 -15.44
N GLY A 86 13.54 2.20 -15.02
CA GLY A 86 13.30 1.93 -13.59
C GLY A 86 14.58 1.69 -12.80
N ASP A 87 15.46 0.82 -13.29
CA ASP A 87 16.77 0.55 -12.67
C ASP A 87 17.66 1.81 -12.64
N ALA A 88 17.73 2.56 -13.74
CA ALA A 88 18.43 3.84 -13.78
C ALA A 88 17.81 4.86 -12.80
N ALA A 89 16.49 4.89 -12.64
CA ALA A 89 15.79 5.78 -11.72
C ALA A 89 16.03 5.40 -10.25
N ASP A 90 16.19 4.10 -9.97
CA ASP A 90 16.48 3.56 -8.63
C ASP A 90 17.96 3.74 -8.22
N ARG A 91 18.85 4.01 -9.19
CA ARG A 91 20.28 4.31 -8.99
C ARG A 91 20.60 5.81 -8.99
N PHE A 92 20.15 6.54 -10.01
CA PHE A 92 20.50 7.96 -10.23
C PHE A 92 19.47 8.93 -9.64
N GLY A 93 18.33 8.44 -9.14
CA GLY A 93 17.19 9.26 -8.71
C GLY A 93 16.20 9.55 -9.86
N ARG A 94 14.98 9.98 -9.51
CA ARG A 94 13.95 10.30 -10.50
C ARG A 94 14.21 11.65 -11.17
N LYS A 95 14.73 12.64 -10.45
CA LYS A 95 14.91 14.01 -10.97
C LYS A 95 15.87 14.07 -12.16
N PRO A 96 17.07 13.45 -12.13
CA PRO A 96 17.98 13.50 -13.29
C PRO A 96 17.36 12.87 -14.54
N LEU A 97 16.54 11.81 -14.40
CA LEU A 97 15.84 11.20 -15.52
C LEU A 97 14.64 12.02 -16.01
N PHE A 98 13.91 12.71 -15.13
CA PHE A 98 12.93 13.71 -15.56
C PHE A 98 13.58 14.81 -16.40
N VAL A 99 14.73 15.36 -15.96
CA VAL A 99 15.44 16.39 -16.72
C VAL A 99 15.98 15.82 -18.04
N LEU A 100 16.57 14.61 -18.03
CA LEU A 100 17.03 13.94 -19.25
C LEU A 100 15.88 13.74 -20.25
N ALA A 101 14.75 13.17 -19.82
CA ALA A 101 13.60 12.93 -20.68
C ALA A 101 13.00 14.23 -21.23
N LEU A 102 12.99 15.33 -20.44
CA LEU A 102 12.59 16.65 -20.94
C LEU A 102 13.56 17.20 -21.99
N VAL A 103 14.87 17.00 -21.82
CA VAL A 103 15.87 17.41 -22.82
C VAL A 103 15.77 16.56 -24.10
N LEU A 104 15.53 15.25 -23.99
CA LEU A 104 15.31 14.37 -25.15
C LEU A 104 14.03 14.76 -25.90
N ALA A 105 12.98 15.19 -25.18
CA ALA A 105 11.76 15.71 -25.77
C ALA A 105 11.97 17.04 -26.55
N GLU A 106 13.01 17.84 -26.27
CA GLU A 106 13.27 19.04 -27.09
C GLU A 106 13.84 18.74 -28.48
N VAL A 107 14.48 17.58 -28.65
CA VAL A 107 15.16 17.23 -29.91
C VAL A 107 14.16 17.18 -31.10
N PRO A 108 13.01 16.46 -31.03
CA PRO A 108 12.04 16.49 -32.12
C PRO A 108 11.30 17.83 -32.27
N SER A 109 11.00 18.58 -31.20
CA SER A 109 10.32 19.90 -31.33
C SER A 109 11.21 20.94 -32.01
N LEU A 110 12.50 20.98 -31.67
CA LEU A 110 13.48 21.83 -32.33
C LEU A 110 13.72 21.39 -33.78
N LEU A 111 13.77 20.08 -34.07
CA LEU A 111 13.89 19.59 -35.44
C LEU A 111 12.64 19.88 -36.28
N LEU A 112 11.43 19.82 -35.72
CA LEU A 112 10.20 20.20 -36.41
C LEU A 112 10.19 21.70 -36.76
N LEU A 113 10.73 22.55 -35.87
CA LEU A 113 10.97 23.97 -36.17
C LEU A 113 12.00 24.14 -37.30
N CYS A 114 13.10 23.37 -37.29
CA CYS A 114 14.08 23.38 -38.38
C CYS A 114 13.51 22.89 -39.72
N VAL A 115 12.62 21.88 -39.73
CA VAL A 115 11.87 21.48 -40.94
C VAL A 115 11.04 22.66 -41.45
N SER A 116 10.28 23.32 -40.55
CA SER A 116 9.37 24.41 -40.92
C SER A 116 10.05 25.74 -41.30
N CYS A 117 11.29 25.98 -40.83
CA CYS A 117 12.03 27.22 -41.05
C CYS A 117 13.21 27.12 -42.03
N LEU A 118 13.82 25.94 -42.17
CA LEU A 118 15.08 25.73 -42.91
C LEU A 118 14.97 24.63 -43.98
N ASN A 119 13.76 24.13 -44.27
CA ASN A 119 13.48 23.02 -45.19
C ASN A 119 14.33 21.76 -44.91
N LEU A 120 14.57 21.47 -43.64
CA LEU A 120 15.23 20.24 -43.22
C LEU A 120 14.38 19.00 -43.59
N SER A 121 15.03 17.85 -43.83
CA SER A 121 14.31 16.61 -44.13
C SER A 121 13.41 16.16 -42.97
N ILE A 122 12.12 15.95 -43.24
CA ILE A 122 11.12 15.49 -42.27
C ILE A 122 11.51 14.17 -41.59
N TYR A 123 12.27 13.32 -42.25
CA TYR A 123 12.78 12.07 -41.68
C TYR A 123 13.71 12.29 -40.48
N ALA A 124 14.34 13.47 -40.33
CA ALA A 124 15.09 13.81 -39.14
C ALA A 124 14.18 14.02 -37.91
N PHE A 125 13.02 14.67 -38.09
CA PHE A 125 11.99 14.80 -37.05
C PHE A 125 11.39 13.44 -36.68
N LEU A 126 11.08 12.60 -37.67
CA LEU A 126 10.55 11.25 -37.44
C LEU A 126 11.57 10.36 -36.69
N ALA A 127 12.85 10.42 -37.05
CA ALA A 127 13.91 9.71 -36.34
C ALA A 127 14.10 10.24 -34.91
N ALA A 128 14.07 11.55 -34.70
CA ALA A 128 14.13 12.15 -33.35
C ALA A 128 12.91 11.83 -32.48
N SER A 129 11.75 11.54 -33.08
CA SER A 129 10.55 11.10 -32.34
C SER A 129 10.74 9.72 -31.69
N ILE A 130 11.66 8.89 -32.18
CA ILE A 130 12.07 7.64 -31.50
C ILE A 130 12.85 7.94 -30.21
N VAL A 131 13.58 9.07 -30.16
CA VAL A 131 14.41 9.47 -29.01
C VAL A 131 13.54 9.94 -27.82
N ASP A 132 12.43 10.63 -28.09
CA ASP A 132 11.40 10.99 -27.08
C ASP A 132 10.85 9.73 -26.36
N GLN A 133 10.77 8.61 -27.08
CA GLN A 133 10.28 7.31 -26.57
C GLN A 133 11.34 6.51 -25.77
N VAL A 134 12.61 6.93 -25.71
CA VAL A 134 13.67 6.20 -24.99
C VAL A 134 13.49 6.26 -23.47
N VAL A 135 12.98 7.38 -22.94
CA VAL A 135 12.72 7.56 -21.49
C VAL A 135 11.28 8.04 -21.25
N PRO A 136 10.28 7.12 -21.29
CA PRO A 136 8.87 7.52 -21.31
C PRO A 136 8.40 8.25 -20.04
N MET A 137 7.87 9.46 -20.24
CA MET A 137 7.27 10.25 -19.16
C MET A 137 6.17 9.55 -18.35
N PRO A 138 5.25 8.75 -18.94
CA PRO A 138 4.28 8.00 -18.15
C PRO A 138 4.90 7.08 -17.09
N THR A 139 6.04 6.47 -17.37
CA THR A 139 6.78 5.65 -16.41
C THR A 139 7.41 6.51 -15.30
N LEU A 140 8.03 7.63 -15.64
CA LEU A 140 8.57 8.56 -14.63
C LEU A 140 7.47 9.14 -13.73
N PHE A 141 6.30 9.47 -14.29
CA PHE A 141 5.12 9.90 -13.50
C PHE A 141 4.66 8.79 -12.54
N SER A 142 4.56 7.53 -13.00
CA SER A 142 4.21 6.40 -12.15
C SER A 142 5.23 6.14 -11.03
N LEU A 143 6.52 6.19 -11.33
CA LEU A 143 7.59 6.01 -10.35
C LEU A 143 7.51 7.10 -9.25
N TRP A 144 7.39 8.37 -9.64
CA TRP A 144 7.25 9.48 -8.69
C TRP A 144 5.97 9.37 -7.85
N ILE A 145 4.84 8.96 -8.45
CA ILE A 145 3.59 8.71 -7.72
C ILE A 145 3.75 7.56 -6.72
N ASN A 146 4.51 6.51 -7.08
CA ASN A 146 4.78 5.37 -6.20
C ASN A 146 5.59 5.80 -4.96
N ASP A 147 6.68 6.55 -5.17
CA ASP A 147 7.55 7.09 -4.12
C ASP A 147 6.79 8.09 -3.21
N CYS A 148 6.02 9.01 -3.80
CA CYS A 148 5.44 10.16 -3.08
C CYS A 148 4.00 9.95 -2.55
N THR A 149 3.39 8.79 -2.78
CA THR A 149 1.98 8.54 -2.41
C THR A 149 1.78 7.20 -1.71
N ALA A 150 1.20 7.22 -0.51
CA ALA A 150 0.80 6.03 0.23
C ALA A 150 -0.25 5.20 -0.55
N GLN A 151 -0.18 3.87 -0.43
CA GLN A 151 -0.95 2.92 -1.24
C GLN A 151 -2.48 3.18 -1.26
N ASN A 152 -3.06 3.59 -0.12
CA ASN A 152 -4.49 3.93 0.03
C ASN A 152 -4.93 5.26 -0.64
N ASP A 153 -3.97 6.11 -1.03
CA ASP A 153 -4.23 7.38 -1.73
C ASP A 153 -3.85 7.35 -3.22
N ARG A 154 -3.04 6.38 -3.66
CA ARG A 154 -2.55 6.27 -5.06
C ARG A 154 -3.66 6.35 -6.09
N VAL A 155 -4.81 5.69 -5.89
CA VAL A 155 -5.95 5.75 -6.83
C VAL A 155 -6.52 7.16 -7.03
N LYS A 156 -6.44 8.03 -6.02
CA LYS A 156 -6.89 9.44 -6.07
C LYS A 156 -5.88 10.33 -6.82
N ILE A 157 -4.63 9.90 -6.88
CA ILE A 157 -3.53 10.58 -7.57
C ILE A 157 -3.43 10.10 -9.02
N TYR A 158 -3.51 8.79 -9.26
CA TYR A 158 -3.62 8.23 -10.61
C TYR A 158 -4.86 8.72 -11.35
N ALA A 159 -6.01 8.89 -10.68
CA ALA A 159 -7.19 9.50 -11.33
C ALA A 159 -6.92 10.93 -11.81
N ARG A 160 -6.14 11.73 -11.08
CA ARG A 160 -5.72 13.07 -11.53
C ARG A 160 -4.75 13.01 -12.70
N LEU A 161 -3.82 12.04 -12.71
CA LEU A 161 -2.91 11.82 -13.84
C LEU A 161 -3.71 11.51 -15.11
N SER A 162 -4.63 10.54 -15.05
CA SER A 162 -5.52 10.19 -16.16
C SER A 162 -6.33 11.39 -16.66
N ALA A 163 -6.84 12.24 -15.75
CA ALA A 163 -7.63 13.41 -16.13
C ALA A 163 -6.82 14.46 -16.92
N PHE A 164 -5.52 14.59 -16.65
CA PHE A 164 -4.61 15.44 -17.45
C PHE A 164 -4.21 14.77 -18.77
N GLN A 165 -4.12 13.44 -18.81
CA GLN A 165 -3.82 12.68 -20.04
C GLN A 165 -5.01 12.70 -21.02
N SER A 166 -6.25 12.67 -20.53
CA SER A 166 -7.47 12.67 -21.37
C SER A 166 -7.92 14.04 -21.87
N MET A 167 -7.09 15.09 -21.86
CA MET A 167 -7.51 16.46 -22.22
C MET A 167 -7.69 16.72 -23.73
N GLU A 168 -7.45 15.73 -24.59
CA GLU A 168 -7.41 15.87 -26.05
C GLU A 168 -8.68 16.51 -26.66
N GLY A 169 -9.87 16.12 -26.23
CA GLY A 169 -11.14 16.63 -26.77
C GLY A 169 -11.47 18.07 -26.37
N ILE A 170 -10.68 18.69 -25.49
CA ILE A 170 -10.74 20.14 -25.21
C ILE A 170 -9.59 20.86 -25.94
N VAL A 171 -8.39 20.28 -25.92
CA VAL A 171 -7.18 20.90 -26.46
C VAL A 171 -7.17 20.93 -27.99
N VAL A 172 -7.56 19.84 -28.66
CA VAL A 172 -7.53 19.74 -30.13
C VAL A 172 -8.48 20.74 -30.80
N PRO A 173 -9.77 20.85 -30.42
CA PRO A 173 -10.67 21.83 -31.06
C PRO A 173 -10.27 23.28 -30.79
N LEU A 174 -9.64 23.56 -29.64
CA LEU A 174 -9.16 24.90 -29.28
C LEU A 174 -7.89 25.26 -30.07
N ALA A 175 -6.93 24.34 -30.15
CA ALA A 175 -5.69 24.50 -30.91
C ALA A 175 -5.98 24.70 -32.40
N ALA A 176 -6.80 23.83 -33.01
CA ALA A 176 -7.16 23.91 -34.43
C ALA A 176 -7.93 25.19 -34.82
N LYS A 177 -8.50 25.91 -33.85
CA LYS A 177 -9.18 27.20 -34.07
C LYS A 177 -8.27 28.42 -33.86
N LEU A 178 -7.24 28.31 -33.03
CA LEU A 178 -6.42 29.44 -32.59
C LEU A 178 -4.99 29.46 -33.13
N LEU A 179 -4.53 28.36 -33.73
CA LEU A 179 -3.15 28.17 -34.16
C LEU A 179 -3.10 27.72 -35.62
N SER A 180 -2.10 28.18 -36.37
CA SER A 180 -1.87 27.76 -37.76
C SER A 180 -0.37 27.64 -38.08
N GLY A 181 0.00 26.52 -38.72
CA GLY A 181 1.36 26.22 -39.19
C GLY A 181 2.46 26.62 -38.19
N LYS A 182 3.29 27.60 -38.60
CA LYS A 182 4.46 28.07 -37.83
C LYS A 182 4.13 28.59 -36.43
N THR A 183 2.96 29.18 -36.22
CA THR A 183 2.54 29.65 -34.88
C THR A 183 2.29 28.48 -33.92
N ALA A 184 1.76 27.36 -34.43
CA ALA A 184 1.52 26.15 -33.67
C ALA A 184 2.85 25.48 -33.27
N VAL A 185 3.84 25.43 -34.19
CA VAL A 185 5.18 24.88 -33.92
C VAL A 185 5.93 25.74 -32.89
N LEU A 186 5.86 27.06 -33.00
CA LEU A 186 6.47 27.96 -32.00
C LEU A 186 5.84 27.79 -30.62
N LEU A 187 4.52 27.59 -30.52
CA LEU A 187 3.87 27.28 -29.26
C LEU A 187 4.27 25.90 -28.72
N LEU A 188 4.43 24.89 -29.57
CA LEU A 188 4.91 23.57 -29.16
C LEU A 188 6.31 23.64 -28.53
N VAL A 189 7.26 24.32 -29.17
CA VAL A 189 8.61 24.55 -28.63
C VAL A 189 8.55 25.35 -27.32
N ALA A 190 7.72 26.40 -27.24
CA ALA A 190 7.56 27.17 -26.01
C ALA A 190 6.95 26.35 -24.86
N LEU A 191 6.00 25.45 -25.14
CA LEU A 191 5.38 24.56 -24.16
C LEU A 191 6.36 23.49 -23.67
N ARG A 192 7.11 22.84 -24.56
CA ARG A 192 8.16 21.89 -24.15
C ARG A 192 9.23 22.60 -23.32
N LEU A 193 9.69 23.79 -23.74
CA LEU A 193 10.69 24.56 -23.00
C LEU A 193 10.19 24.99 -21.60
N ALA A 194 8.93 25.39 -21.48
CA ALA A 194 8.30 25.64 -20.18
C ALA A 194 8.19 24.37 -19.32
N THR A 195 7.99 23.21 -19.94
CA THR A 195 8.01 21.90 -19.26
C THR A 195 9.42 21.57 -18.75
N LEU A 196 10.46 21.77 -19.58
CA LEU A 196 11.87 21.59 -19.20
C LEU A 196 12.25 22.51 -18.01
N LEU A 197 11.92 23.80 -18.12
CA LEU A 197 12.19 24.79 -17.06
C LEU A 197 11.45 24.44 -15.75
N THR A 198 10.19 24.02 -15.80
CA THR A 198 9.46 23.58 -14.60
C THR A 198 10.00 22.26 -14.04
N GLY A 199 10.50 21.35 -14.89
CA GLY A 199 11.19 20.12 -14.48
C GLY A 199 12.51 20.37 -13.74
N CYS A 200 13.24 21.44 -14.04
CA CYS A 200 14.41 21.84 -13.27
C CYS A 200 14.07 22.16 -11.80
N PHE A 201 12.85 22.63 -11.51
CA PHE A 201 12.35 22.87 -10.15
C PHE A 201 11.70 21.65 -9.48
N LEU A 202 11.63 20.49 -10.14
CA LEU A 202 11.20 19.25 -9.50
C LEU A 202 12.14 18.92 -8.31
N THR A 203 11.60 18.40 -7.22
CA THR A 203 12.42 17.80 -6.14
C THR A 203 12.63 16.33 -6.42
N GLU A 204 13.80 15.80 -6.05
CA GLU A 204 14.02 14.36 -5.99
C GLU A 204 13.02 13.70 -5.02
N SER A 205 12.53 12.50 -5.35
CA SER A 205 11.58 11.75 -4.51
C SER A 205 12.25 10.66 -3.68
N LEU A 206 13.40 10.16 -4.11
CA LEU A 206 14.23 9.23 -3.35
C LEU A 206 15.17 9.97 -2.36
N PRO A 207 15.46 9.41 -1.17
CA PRO A 207 16.49 9.97 -0.28
C PRO A 207 17.87 9.87 -0.94
N GLN A 208 18.75 10.85 -0.70
CA GLN A 208 20.10 10.87 -1.28
C GLN A 208 20.93 9.67 -0.82
N ARG A 209 21.18 8.72 -1.72
CA ARG A 209 22.25 7.73 -1.60
C ARG A 209 23.62 8.38 -1.86
N SER A 210 24.67 7.81 -1.29
CA SER A 210 26.04 8.08 -1.72
C SER A 210 26.23 7.63 -3.18
N PRO A 211 26.95 8.41 -4.03
CA PRO A 211 27.18 8.02 -5.41
C PRO A 211 28.28 6.94 -5.50
N ASP A 212 27.87 5.68 -5.48
CA ASP A 212 28.76 4.54 -5.72
C ASP A 212 29.32 4.60 -7.15
N ARG A 213 30.66 4.59 -7.25
CA ARG A 213 31.38 4.81 -8.52
C ARG A 213 31.52 3.52 -9.31
N LEU A 214 30.46 3.10 -9.98
CA LEU A 214 30.44 1.90 -10.84
C LEU A 214 30.31 2.26 -12.34
N GLY A 215 30.91 1.43 -13.20
CA GLY A 215 31.15 1.72 -14.62
C GLY A 215 30.12 1.14 -15.59
N MET A 216 30.04 1.71 -16.80
CA MET A 216 29.06 1.32 -17.85
C MET A 216 29.07 -0.16 -18.25
N SER A 217 30.18 -0.89 -18.04
CA SER A 217 30.25 -2.34 -18.31
C SER A 217 29.33 -3.16 -17.41
N GLU A 218 29.17 -2.74 -16.14
CA GLU A 218 28.31 -3.42 -15.17
C GLU A 218 26.82 -3.13 -15.43
N SER A 219 26.50 -2.01 -16.09
CA SER A 219 25.14 -1.67 -16.52
C SER A 219 24.57 -2.71 -17.48
N TRP A 220 25.37 -3.20 -18.43
CA TRP A 220 24.95 -4.25 -19.37
C TRP A 220 24.84 -5.63 -18.72
N ALA A 221 25.69 -5.94 -17.74
CA ALA A 221 25.55 -7.15 -16.94
C ALA A 221 24.26 -7.13 -16.09
N ALA A 222 23.95 -5.98 -15.48
CA ALA A 222 22.72 -5.79 -14.71
C ALA A 222 21.45 -5.82 -15.56
N PHE A 223 21.51 -5.31 -16.80
CA PHE A 223 20.44 -5.43 -17.79
C PHE A 223 20.14 -6.91 -18.11
N ALA A 224 21.18 -7.70 -18.36
CA ALA A 224 21.03 -9.13 -18.64
C ALA A 224 20.45 -9.91 -17.45
N THR A 225 20.87 -9.62 -16.20
CA THR A 225 20.30 -10.27 -15.01
C THR A 225 18.86 -9.82 -14.71
N HIS A 226 18.45 -8.60 -15.07
CA HIS A 226 17.06 -8.17 -14.95
C HIS A 226 16.12 -8.93 -15.90
N TRP A 227 16.47 -9.05 -17.19
CA TRP A 227 15.70 -9.90 -18.11
C TRP A 227 15.72 -11.38 -17.68
N ARG A 228 16.79 -11.86 -17.03
CA ARG A 228 16.85 -13.21 -16.44
C ARG A 228 16.02 -13.36 -15.15
N ASN A 229 15.65 -12.27 -14.47
CA ASN A 229 14.76 -12.25 -13.31
C ASN A 229 13.28 -11.97 -13.68
N LEU A 230 13.00 -11.43 -14.87
CA LEU A 230 11.62 -11.21 -15.35
C LEU A 230 10.73 -12.47 -15.28
N PRO A 231 11.21 -13.70 -15.57
CA PRO A 231 10.43 -14.93 -15.37
C PRO A 231 9.99 -15.17 -13.92
N LYS A 232 10.72 -14.64 -12.91
CA LYS A 232 10.34 -14.72 -11.49
C LYS A 232 9.22 -13.74 -11.16
N VAL A 233 9.29 -12.51 -11.66
CA VAL A 233 8.17 -11.53 -11.58
C VAL A 233 6.92 -12.10 -12.26
N CYS A 234 7.10 -12.85 -13.35
CA CYS A 234 6.05 -13.59 -14.04
C CYS A 234 5.77 -15.00 -13.45
N ALA A 235 6.35 -15.40 -12.31
CA ALA A 235 6.08 -16.70 -11.68
C ALA A 235 4.82 -16.68 -10.82
N PHE A 236 4.61 -15.58 -10.08
CA PHE A 236 3.48 -15.36 -9.18
C PHE A 236 2.11 -15.58 -9.89
N LYS A 237 1.30 -16.50 -9.35
CA LYS A 237 0.00 -16.91 -9.93
C LYS A 237 -0.97 -15.72 -10.04
N ALA A 238 -1.04 -14.87 -9.01
CA ALA A 238 -1.89 -13.67 -8.97
C ALA A 238 -1.58 -12.70 -10.14
N THR A 239 -0.30 -12.48 -10.37
CA THR A 239 0.26 -11.51 -11.31
C THR A 239 -0.10 -11.84 -12.75
N ARG A 240 0.07 -13.11 -13.16
CA ARG A 240 -0.23 -13.57 -14.53
C ARG A 240 -1.63 -13.16 -14.97
N SER A 241 -2.62 -13.34 -14.10
CA SER A 241 -4.01 -13.04 -14.42
C SER A 241 -4.35 -11.55 -14.29
N ILE A 242 -3.95 -10.87 -13.22
CA ILE A 242 -4.26 -9.43 -13.05
C ILE A 242 -3.60 -8.60 -14.16
N PHE A 243 -2.37 -8.93 -14.55
CA PHE A 243 -1.71 -8.24 -15.66
C PHE A 243 -2.36 -8.56 -17.00
N LEU A 244 -2.59 -9.84 -17.34
CA LEU A 244 -3.29 -10.21 -18.59
C LEU A 244 -4.64 -9.48 -18.74
N LEU A 245 -5.38 -9.27 -17.64
CA LEU A 245 -6.63 -8.53 -17.62
C LEU A 245 -6.46 -7.04 -17.96
N GLY A 246 -5.58 -6.32 -17.24
CA GLY A 246 -5.34 -4.89 -17.52
C GLY A 246 -4.65 -4.62 -18.86
N PHE A 247 -3.85 -5.57 -19.32
CA PHE A 247 -3.16 -5.63 -20.61
C PHE A 247 -4.14 -5.76 -21.78
N VAL A 248 -5.08 -6.72 -21.72
CA VAL A 248 -6.18 -6.82 -22.70
C VAL A 248 -7.10 -5.59 -22.62
N ALA A 249 -7.41 -5.11 -21.41
CA ALA A 249 -8.31 -3.98 -21.23
C ALA A 249 -7.75 -2.64 -21.75
N THR A 250 -6.46 -2.36 -21.51
CA THR A 250 -5.81 -1.12 -22.00
C THR A 250 -5.37 -1.23 -23.47
N GLY A 251 -4.92 -2.42 -23.90
CA GLY A 251 -4.62 -2.69 -25.31
C GLY A 251 -5.84 -2.52 -26.21
N THR A 252 -7.01 -3.04 -25.82
CA THR A 252 -8.25 -2.85 -26.61
C THR A 252 -8.76 -1.41 -26.63
N GLY A 253 -8.53 -0.63 -25.56
CA GLY A 253 -8.83 0.80 -25.55
C GLY A 253 -8.04 1.56 -26.62
N ALA A 254 -6.72 1.41 -26.63
CA ALA A 254 -5.85 2.02 -27.65
C ALA A 254 -6.22 1.54 -29.08
N ALA A 255 -6.50 0.24 -29.22
CA ALA A 255 -6.83 -0.37 -30.49
C ALA A 255 -8.15 0.13 -31.09
N THR A 256 -9.20 0.29 -30.26
CA THR A 256 -10.50 0.80 -30.71
C THR A 256 -10.48 2.29 -31.01
N GLN A 257 -9.72 3.10 -30.26
CA GLN A 257 -9.48 4.51 -30.61
C GLN A 257 -8.80 4.64 -31.99
N SER A 258 -7.83 3.78 -32.31
CA SER A 258 -7.11 3.80 -33.60
C SER A 258 -7.97 3.54 -34.86
N ILE A 259 -9.21 3.08 -34.68
CA ILE A 259 -10.20 2.83 -35.75
C ILE A 259 -11.49 3.65 -35.59
N LEU A 260 -11.63 4.45 -34.53
CA LEU A 260 -12.89 5.11 -34.17
C LEU A 260 -13.33 6.16 -35.20
N LEU A 261 -12.43 7.07 -35.60
CA LEU A 261 -12.71 8.05 -36.64
C LEU A 261 -12.96 7.39 -38.02
N PRO A 262 -12.12 6.45 -38.51
CA PRO A 262 -12.43 5.67 -39.72
C PRO A 262 -13.80 4.97 -39.70
N PHE A 263 -14.17 4.34 -38.59
CA PHE A 263 -15.49 3.72 -38.41
C PHE A 263 -16.63 4.75 -38.45
N CYS A 264 -16.46 5.91 -37.79
CA CYS A 264 -17.46 6.97 -37.79
C CYS A 264 -17.62 7.64 -39.16
N LYS A 265 -16.52 7.79 -39.93
CA LYS A 265 -16.56 8.21 -41.34
C LYS A 265 -17.34 7.20 -42.19
N ALA A 266 -17.05 5.90 -42.05
CA ALA A 266 -17.72 4.84 -42.81
C ALA A 266 -19.20 4.63 -42.45
N ARG A 267 -19.58 4.74 -41.17
CA ARG A 267 -20.94 4.46 -40.67
C ARG A 267 -21.88 5.67 -40.71
N PHE A 268 -21.37 6.87 -40.47
CA PHE A 268 -22.18 8.09 -40.30
C PHE A 268 -21.77 9.24 -41.23
N GLY A 269 -20.78 9.05 -42.12
CA GLY A 269 -20.32 10.09 -43.05
C GLY A 269 -19.54 11.23 -42.40
N LEU A 270 -18.98 11.04 -41.20
CA LEU A 270 -18.34 12.12 -40.46
C LEU A 270 -16.98 12.54 -41.03
N THR A 271 -16.74 13.85 -40.93
CA THR A 271 -15.44 14.51 -41.06
C THR A 271 -14.79 14.68 -39.68
N SER A 272 -13.48 14.96 -39.63
CA SER A 272 -12.76 15.23 -38.37
C SER A 272 -13.40 16.34 -37.53
N SER A 273 -13.94 17.38 -38.17
CA SER A 273 -14.62 18.50 -37.49
C SER A 273 -16.01 18.11 -36.94
N THR A 274 -16.75 17.24 -37.62
CA THR A 274 -18.08 16.77 -37.15
C THR A 274 -17.98 15.61 -36.15
N PHE A 275 -16.83 14.94 -36.07
CA PHE A 275 -16.49 13.92 -35.06
C PHE A 275 -16.13 14.53 -33.69
N ALA A 276 -15.51 15.72 -33.66
CA ALA A 276 -14.99 16.38 -32.45
C ALA A 276 -15.95 16.47 -31.23
N PRO A 277 -17.29 16.61 -31.38
CA PRO A 277 -18.21 16.59 -30.24
C PRO A 277 -18.15 15.32 -29.40
N LEU A 278 -17.83 14.16 -30.00
CA LEU A 278 -17.67 12.89 -29.27
C LEU A 278 -16.48 12.97 -28.31
N LEU A 279 -15.30 13.32 -28.84
CA LEU A 279 -14.07 13.49 -28.04
C LEU A 279 -14.25 14.53 -26.94
N THR A 280 -14.98 15.61 -27.22
CA THR A 280 -15.28 16.67 -26.24
C THR A 280 -16.11 16.11 -25.07
N VAL A 281 -17.17 15.33 -25.36
CA VAL A 281 -18.04 14.73 -24.34
C VAL A 281 -17.30 13.64 -23.55
N GLU A 282 -16.51 12.79 -24.20
CA GLU A 282 -15.69 11.79 -23.51
C GLU A 282 -14.65 12.46 -22.60
N THR A 283 -13.94 13.48 -23.08
CA THR A 283 -12.96 14.26 -22.29
C THR A 283 -13.60 14.90 -21.05
N VAL A 284 -14.73 15.59 -21.23
CA VAL A 284 -15.43 16.28 -20.11
C VAL A 284 -15.98 15.27 -19.11
N SER A 285 -16.54 14.14 -19.56
CA SER A 285 -17.05 13.11 -18.65
C SER A 285 -15.91 12.38 -17.91
N ASN A 286 -14.83 12.01 -18.61
CA ASN A 286 -13.64 11.42 -17.99
C ASN A 286 -13.05 12.34 -16.93
N GLY A 287 -12.85 13.63 -17.24
CA GLY A 287 -12.36 14.62 -16.29
C GLY A 287 -13.29 14.80 -15.07
N PHE A 288 -14.60 14.89 -15.28
CA PHE A 288 -15.59 14.96 -14.19
C PHE A 288 -15.53 13.71 -13.30
N VAL A 289 -15.55 12.53 -13.90
CA VAL A 289 -15.52 11.26 -13.16
C VAL A 289 -14.21 11.10 -12.41
N GLN A 290 -13.06 11.29 -13.05
CA GLN A 290 -11.75 11.04 -12.44
C GLN A 290 -11.38 12.08 -11.36
N LEU A 291 -11.75 13.34 -11.52
CA LEU A 291 -11.44 14.39 -10.54
C LEU A 291 -12.44 14.43 -9.37
N LEU A 292 -13.72 14.08 -9.59
CA LEU A 292 -14.78 14.25 -8.58
C LEU A 292 -15.42 12.93 -8.11
N ILE A 293 -15.63 11.96 -9.00
CA ILE A 293 -16.35 10.71 -8.67
C ILE A 293 -15.39 9.63 -8.17
N THR A 294 -14.27 9.35 -8.85
CA THR A 294 -13.28 8.34 -8.43
C THR A 294 -12.76 8.58 -6.99
N PRO A 295 -12.43 9.81 -6.55
CA PRO A 295 -11.96 10.04 -5.17
C PRO A 295 -13.07 9.94 -4.10
N ARG A 296 -14.34 9.80 -4.51
CA ARG A 296 -15.49 9.47 -3.65
C ARG A 296 -15.75 7.96 -3.66
N LEU A 297 -15.83 7.33 -4.83
CA LEU A 297 -15.99 5.87 -4.95
C LEU A 297 -14.84 5.11 -4.29
N ALA A 298 -13.59 5.59 -4.38
CA ALA A 298 -12.43 5.02 -3.68
C ALA A 298 -12.46 5.15 -2.14
N ARG A 299 -13.60 5.55 -1.55
CA ARG A 299 -13.86 5.47 -0.10
C ARG A 299 -14.79 4.30 0.28
N CYS A 300 -15.57 3.78 -0.67
CA CYS A 300 -16.58 2.73 -0.46
C CYS A 300 -16.45 1.53 -1.42
N CYS A 301 -15.62 1.65 -2.46
CA CYS A 301 -15.34 0.58 -3.43
C CYS A 301 -13.86 0.18 -3.34
N SER A 302 -13.59 -1.11 -3.21
CA SER A 302 -12.22 -1.65 -3.34
C SER A 302 -11.68 -1.47 -4.76
N LEU A 303 -10.37 -1.55 -4.94
CA LEU A 303 -9.73 -1.44 -6.27
C LEU A 303 -10.29 -2.47 -7.27
N ARG A 304 -10.64 -3.67 -6.82
CA ARG A 304 -11.33 -4.68 -7.63
C ARG A 304 -12.70 -4.22 -8.11
N CYS A 305 -13.49 -3.61 -7.23
CA CYS A 305 -14.81 -3.08 -7.55
C CYS A 305 -14.69 -1.94 -8.57
N LEU A 306 -13.77 -1.00 -8.36
CA LEU A 306 -13.49 0.08 -9.32
C LEU A 306 -13.05 -0.46 -10.68
N PHE A 307 -12.14 -1.43 -10.73
CA PHE A 307 -11.70 -2.03 -11.99
C PHE A 307 -12.83 -2.81 -12.69
N ALA A 308 -13.65 -3.56 -11.94
CA ALA A 308 -14.83 -4.25 -12.48
C ALA A 308 -15.89 -3.29 -13.05
N VAL A 309 -16.14 -2.15 -12.38
CA VAL A 309 -17.00 -1.07 -12.92
C VAL A 309 -16.40 -0.51 -14.21
N GLY A 310 -15.07 -0.33 -14.24
CA GLY A 310 -14.32 0.08 -15.42
C GLY A 310 -14.54 -0.85 -16.63
N LEU A 311 -14.29 -2.15 -16.47
CA LEU A 311 -14.51 -3.17 -17.50
C LEU A 311 -15.99 -3.23 -17.93
N SER A 312 -16.93 -3.14 -16.98
CA SER A 312 -18.37 -3.22 -17.26
C SER A 312 -18.87 -2.04 -18.10
N VAL A 313 -18.58 -0.80 -17.67
CA VAL A 313 -19.02 0.41 -18.39
C VAL A 313 -18.21 0.59 -19.68
N GLY A 314 -16.95 0.20 -19.71
CA GLY A 314 -16.14 0.15 -20.94
C GLY A 314 -16.72 -0.81 -21.98
N GLY A 315 -17.09 -2.03 -21.57
CA GLY A 315 -17.81 -3.00 -22.42
C GLY A 315 -19.14 -2.45 -22.95
N LEU A 316 -19.91 -1.75 -22.11
CA LEU A 316 -21.14 -1.08 -22.54
C LEU A 316 -20.88 0.07 -23.53
N ASN A 317 -19.78 0.84 -23.39
CA ASN A 317 -19.43 1.84 -24.40
C ASN A 317 -19.02 1.21 -25.74
N LEU A 318 -18.31 0.08 -25.71
CA LEU A 318 -17.94 -0.63 -26.94
C LEU A 318 -19.18 -1.17 -27.68
N LEU A 319 -20.21 -1.61 -26.95
CA LEU A 319 -21.52 -1.93 -27.53
C LEU A 319 -22.25 -0.68 -28.06
N ASN A 320 -22.18 0.46 -27.36
CA ASN A 320 -22.70 1.75 -27.84
C ASN A 320 -22.04 2.14 -29.18
N LEU A 321 -20.71 2.17 -29.24
CA LEU A 321 -19.96 2.46 -30.47
C LEU A 321 -20.32 1.49 -31.61
N ALA A 322 -20.40 0.19 -31.34
CA ALA A 322 -20.75 -0.82 -32.34
C ALA A 322 -22.18 -0.70 -32.89
N LEU A 323 -23.16 -0.42 -32.03
CA LEU A 323 -24.58 -0.63 -32.31
C LEU A 323 -25.41 0.65 -32.42
N ALA A 324 -24.91 1.82 -32.01
CA ALA A 324 -25.70 3.06 -32.02
C ALA A 324 -26.31 3.36 -33.40
N PRO A 325 -27.63 3.63 -33.49
CA PRO A 325 -28.32 3.92 -34.75
C PRO A 325 -28.08 5.36 -35.24
N SER A 326 -27.54 6.25 -34.40
CA SER A 326 -27.16 7.61 -34.82
C SER A 326 -25.99 8.14 -34.00
N PHE A 327 -25.17 9.00 -34.62
CA PHE A 327 -24.04 9.66 -33.96
C PHE A 327 -24.47 10.51 -32.74
N ARG A 328 -25.67 11.11 -32.77
CA ARG A 328 -26.22 11.88 -31.63
C ARG A 328 -26.46 11.00 -30.41
N LEU A 329 -27.05 9.82 -30.60
CA LEU A 329 -27.28 8.87 -29.50
C LEU A 329 -25.94 8.27 -29.02
N MET A 330 -25.03 7.96 -29.95
CA MET A 330 -23.69 7.46 -29.63
C MET A 330 -22.92 8.44 -28.72
N THR A 331 -22.94 9.72 -29.09
CA THR A 331 -22.31 10.82 -28.32
C THR A 331 -23.01 11.07 -26.99
N GLY A 332 -24.35 10.98 -26.94
CA GLY A 332 -25.12 11.09 -25.70
C GLY A 332 -24.79 9.98 -24.71
N LEU A 333 -24.65 8.73 -25.16
CA LEU A 333 -24.28 7.61 -24.31
C LEU A 333 -22.79 7.62 -23.91
N ALA A 334 -21.92 8.23 -24.72
CA ALA A 334 -20.52 8.44 -24.37
C ALA A 334 -20.35 9.32 -23.10
N SER A 335 -21.33 10.16 -22.75
CA SER A 335 -21.29 10.88 -21.47
C SER A 335 -21.42 9.94 -20.26
N ILE A 336 -22.10 8.80 -20.41
CA ILE A 336 -22.21 7.75 -19.39
C ILE A 336 -20.97 6.85 -19.42
N ALA A 337 -20.39 6.61 -20.59
CA ALA A 337 -19.16 5.84 -20.76
C ALA A 337 -17.98 6.34 -19.91
N GLY A 338 -17.93 7.65 -19.61
CA GLY A 338 -16.93 8.23 -18.70
C GLY A 338 -16.92 7.61 -17.30
N PHE A 339 -18.00 6.95 -16.84
CA PHE A 339 -17.96 6.16 -15.60
C PHE A 339 -17.05 4.92 -15.69
N GLY A 340 -16.74 4.44 -16.89
CA GLY A 340 -15.74 3.38 -17.12
C GLY A 340 -14.29 3.86 -16.92
N SER A 341 -14.05 5.17 -17.00
CA SER A 341 -12.71 5.77 -16.85
C SER A 341 -12.09 5.62 -15.45
N VAL A 342 -12.87 5.11 -14.47
CA VAL A 342 -12.37 4.70 -13.15
C VAL A 342 -11.51 3.44 -13.19
N GLY A 343 -11.60 2.64 -14.25
CA GLY A 343 -10.84 1.41 -14.42
C GLY A 343 -9.33 1.66 -14.55
N THR A 344 -8.93 2.66 -15.35
CA THR A 344 -7.52 3.01 -15.61
C THR A 344 -6.75 3.36 -14.32
N PRO A 345 -7.19 4.31 -13.47
CA PRO A 345 -6.46 4.64 -12.24
C PRO A 345 -6.55 3.53 -11.18
N ALA A 346 -7.59 2.69 -11.20
CA ALA A 346 -7.65 1.49 -10.35
C ALA A 346 -6.56 0.48 -10.78
N PHE A 347 -6.43 0.19 -12.08
CA PHE A 347 -5.40 -0.72 -12.61
C PHE A 347 -3.97 -0.18 -12.40
N GLN A 348 -3.73 1.11 -12.65
CA GLN A 348 -2.44 1.75 -12.35
C GLN A 348 -2.07 1.63 -10.86
N THR A 349 -3.05 1.76 -9.96
CA THR A 349 -2.84 1.57 -8.51
C THR A 349 -2.55 0.12 -8.16
N LEU A 350 -3.21 -0.85 -8.80
CA LEU A 350 -2.92 -2.27 -8.60
C LEU A 350 -1.52 -2.64 -9.08
N THR A 351 -1.11 -2.13 -10.24
CA THR A 351 0.24 -2.31 -10.78
C THR A 351 1.30 -1.74 -9.84
N ALA A 352 1.07 -0.54 -9.30
CA ALA A 352 1.96 0.11 -8.33
C ALA A 352 2.04 -0.64 -6.99
N ASN A 353 0.90 -1.03 -6.41
CA ASN A 353 0.88 -1.72 -5.12
C ASN A 353 1.44 -3.15 -5.20
N PHE A 354 1.21 -3.85 -6.32
CA PHE A 354 1.83 -5.15 -6.58
C PHE A 354 3.36 -5.01 -6.77
N ALA A 355 3.84 -3.95 -7.41
CA ALA A 355 5.28 -3.73 -7.59
C ALA A 355 6.02 -3.54 -6.26
N ASP A 356 5.40 -2.89 -5.26
CA ASP A 356 5.94 -2.83 -3.90
C ASP A 356 6.04 -4.23 -3.26
N GLN A 357 4.95 -5.01 -3.33
CA GLN A 357 4.87 -6.37 -2.76
C GLN A 357 5.90 -7.32 -3.39
N ALA A 358 5.98 -7.33 -4.72
CA ALA A 358 6.93 -8.16 -5.46
C ALA A 358 8.37 -7.70 -5.29
N GLY A 359 8.62 -6.39 -5.09
CA GLY A 359 9.94 -5.89 -4.70
C GLY A 359 10.38 -6.46 -3.36
N GLN A 360 9.54 -6.33 -2.33
CA GLN A 360 9.76 -6.89 -1.00
C GLN A 360 10.03 -8.41 -1.05
N ALA A 361 9.17 -9.17 -1.73
CA ALA A 361 9.27 -10.63 -1.81
C ALA A 361 10.45 -11.16 -2.65
N SER A 362 11.13 -10.31 -3.43
CA SER A 362 12.21 -10.75 -4.33
C SER A 362 13.55 -10.05 -4.11
N SER A 363 13.68 -9.22 -3.07
CA SER A 363 14.81 -8.31 -2.80
C SER A 363 15.11 -7.29 -3.91
N LEU A 364 14.20 -7.12 -4.88
CA LEU A 364 14.33 -6.14 -5.96
C LEU A 364 13.75 -4.78 -5.54
N GLN A 365 14.30 -3.70 -6.10
CA GLN A 365 13.74 -2.37 -5.87
C GLN A 365 12.39 -2.21 -6.59
N SER A 366 11.39 -1.65 -5.90
CA SER A 366 10.02 -1.52 -6.40
C SER A 366 9.91 -0.70 -7.69
N GLY A 367 10.86 0.22 -7.94
CA GLY A 367 10.89 1.03 -9.17
C GLY A 367 11.25 0.20 -10.40
N ALA A 368 12.31 -0.61 -10.32
CA ALA A 368 12.67 -1.59 -11.33
C ALA A 368 11.49 -2.56 -11.62
N VAL A 369 10.85 -3.11 -10.58
CA VAL A 369 9.69 -4.00 -10.73
C VAL A 369 8.50 -3.28 -11.39
N LEU A 370 8.14 -2.08 -10.94
CA LEU A 370 7.05 -1.27 -11.51
C LEU A 370 7.30 -0.97 -13.00
N SER A 371 8.53 -0.60 -13.35
CA SER A 371 8.91 -0.34 -14.73
C SER A 371 8.82 -1.61 -15.59
N ALA A 372 9.33 -2.76 -15.14
CA ALA A 372 9.27 -4.01 -15.89
C ALA A 372 7.82 -4.41 -16.23
N LEU A 373 6.90 -4.21 -15.29
CA LEU A 373 5.46 -4.45 -15.49
C LEU A 373 4.83 -3.47 -16.49
N GLN A 374 5.30 -2.21 -16.54
CA GLN A 374 4.89 -1.23 -17.55
C GLN A 374 5.51 -1.49 -18.93
N GLY A 375 6.71 -2.06 -19.01
CA GLY A 375 7.33 -2.51 -20.26
C GLY A 375 6.49 -3.63 -20.91
N ILE A 376 6.05 -4.60 -20.10
CA ILE A 376 5.08 -5.63 -20.52
C ILE A 376 3.77 -4.99 -21.01
N GLN A 377 3.21 -4.03 -20.28
CA GLN A 377 1.98 -3.35 -20.71
C GLN A 377 2.14 -2.62 -22.06
N SER A 378 3.28 -1.96 -22.25
CA SER A 378 3.56 -1.14 -23.43
C SER A 378 3.61 -1.96 -24.72
N LEU A 379 3.99 -3.25 -24.65
CA LEU A 379 3.95 -4.17 -25.78
C LEU A 379 2.57 -4.24 -26.45
N PHE A 380 1.49 -4.20 -25.66
CA PHE A 380 0.13 -4.29 -26.20
C PHE A 380 -0.44 -2.95 -26.66
N LEU A 381 0.07 -1.83 -26.15
CA LEU A 381 -0.21 -0.50 -26.71
C LEU A 381 0.41 -0.35 -28.12
N VAL A 382 1.52 -1.03 -28.39
CA VAL A 382 2.18 -1.06 -29.71
C VAL A 382 1.55 -2.07 -30.67
N LEU A 383 1.25 -3.30 -30.20
CA LEU A 383 0.78 -4.39 -31.07
C LEU A 383 -0.72 -4.37 -31.38
N MET A 384 -1.59 -3.91 -30.46
CA MET A 384 -3.04 -4.02 -30.65
C MET A 384 -3.62 -3.06 -31.71
N PRO A 385 -3.16 -1.80 -31.86
CA PRO A 385 -3.71 -0.90 -32.88
C PRO A 385 -3.52 -1.39 -34.33
N PRO A 386 -2.32 -1.82 -34.79
CA PRO A 386 -2.16 -2.38 -36.14
C PRO A 386 -3.04 -3.62 -36.40
N VAL A 387 -3.18 -4.49 -35.38
CA VAL A 387 -4.05 -5.67 -35.45
C VAL A 387 -5.52 -5.27 -35.63
N TYR A 388 -6.02 -4.29 -34.85
CA TYR A 388 -7.39 -3.81 -34.99
C TYR A 388 -7.64 -3.05 -36.30
N GLN A 389 -6.65 -2.31 -36.80
CA GLN A 389 -6.72 -1.67 -38.13
C GLN A 389 -6.82 -2.71 -39.25
N MET A 390 -6.06 -3.81 -39.17
CA MET A 390 -6.16 -4.93 -40.12
C MET A 390 -7.54 -5.61 -40.05
N ILE A 391 -8.02 -5.96 -38.85
CA ILE A 391 -9.35 -6.58 -38.66
C ILE A 391 -10.44 -5.62 -39.16
N PHE A 392 -10.37 -4.33 -38.83
CA PHE A 392 -11.31 -3.32 -39.31
C PHE A 392 -11.32 -3.22 -40.85
N SER A 393 -10.16 -3.21 -41.51
CA SER A 393 -10.07 -3.18 -42.96
C SER A 393 -10.74 -4.39 -43.62
N VAL A 394 -10.54 -5.59 -43.08
CA VAL A 394 -11.21 -6.82 -43.56
C VAL A 394 -12.71 -6.74 -43.32
N CYS A 395 -13.14 -6.46 -42.08
CA CYS A 395 -14.55 -6.38 -41.72
C CYS A 395 -15.31 -5.27 -42.48
N LEU A 396 -14.66 -4.15 -42.78
CA LEU A 396 -15.21 -3.07 -43.60
C LEU A 396 -15.49 -3.55 -45.04
N SER A 397 -14.55 -4.26 -45.66
CA SER A 397 -14.73 -4.82 -47.02
C SER A 397 -15.89 -5.83 -47.10
N SER A 398 -16.20 -6.51 -45.99
CA SER A 398 -17.32 -7.47 -45.89
C SER A 398 -18.63 -6.85 -45.36
N GLY A 399 -18.71 -5.53 -45.15
CA GLY A 399 -19.92 -4.85 -44.66
C GLY A 399 -20.20 -4.97 -43.16
N TYR A 400 -19.25 -5.50 -42.37
CA TYR A 400 -19.37 -5.73 -40.92
C TYR A 400 -18.45 -4.81 -40.09
N ALA A 401 -18.31 -3.54 -40.48
CA ALA A 401 -17.37 -2.57 -39.88
C ALA A 401 -17.45 -2.41 -38.35
N GLN A 402 -18.59 -2.76 -37.74
CA GLN A 402 -18.81 -2.79 -36.27
C GLN A 402 -18.17 -3.99 -35.54
N ALA A 403 -17.77 -5.05 -36.25
CA ALA A 403 -17.28 -6.29 -35.65
C ALA A 403 -16.04 -6.13 -34.72
N PRO A 404 -15.04 -5.26 -35.00
CA PRO A 404 -13.92 -5.03 -34.07
C PRO A 404 -14.37 -4.50 -32.71
N PHE A 405 -15.38 -3.64 -32.66
CA PHE A 405 -15.93 -3.10 -31.41
C PHE A 405 -16.71 -4.16 -30.63
N LEU A 406 -17.42 -5.06 -31.32
CA LEU A 406 -18.05 -6.22 -30.70
C LEU A 406 -17.01 -7.22 -30.14
N LEU A 407 -15.91 -7.45 -30.86
CA LEU A 407 -14.79 -8.26 -30.39
C LEU A 407 -14.12 -7.64 -29.15
N ALA A 408 -13.92 -6.31 -29.14
CA ALA A 408 -13.43 -5.59 -27.96
C ALA A 408 -14.41 -5.72 -26.77
N ALA A 409 -15.72 -5.53 -26.99
CA ALA A 409 -16.74 -5.70 -25.94
C ALA A 409 -16.74 -7.12 -25.37
N LEU A 410 -16.61 -8.15 -26.22
CA LEU A 410 -16.47 -9.54 -25.79
C LEU A 410 -15.19 -9.77 -24.97
N SER A 411 -14.06 -9.18 -25.36
CA SER A 411 -12.81 -9.29 -24.60
C SER A 411 -12.90 -8.63 -23.22
N GLN A 412 -13.59 -7.49 -23.11
CA GLN A 412 -13.86 -6.80 -21.83
C GLN A 412 -14.80 -7.62 -20.94
N LEU A 413 -15.82 -8.28 -21.53
CA LEU A 413 -16.70 -9.22 -20.82
C LEU A 413 -15.93 -10.46 -20.33
N ILE A 414 -15.05 -11.03 -21.14
CA ILE A 414 -14.15 -12.14 -20.74
C ILE A 414 -13.25 -11.68 -19.59
N CYS A 415 -12.67 -10.48 -19.67
CA CYS A 415 -11.87 -9.90 -18.59
C CYS A 415 -12.69 -9.74 -17.31
N LEU A 416 -13.93 -9.25 -17.41
CA LEU A 416 -14.83 -9.11 -16.26
C LEU A 416 -15.18 -10.47 -15.64
N MET A 417 -15.50 -11.49 -16.44
CA MET A 417 -15.79 -12.84 -15.95
C MET A 417 -14.59 -13.45 -15.22
N ILE A 418 -13.38 -13.30 -15.76
CA ILE A 418 -12.15 -13.78 -15.12
C ILE A 418 -11.88 -12.98 -13.83
N LEU A 419 -11.97 -11.64 -13.86
CA LEU A 419 -11.82 -10.77 -12.68
C LEU A 419 -12.82 -11.10 -11.57
N LEU A 420 -14.03 -11.55 -11.90
CA LEU A 420 -15.05 -11.98 -10.93
C LEU A 420 -14.78 -13.39 -10.36
N ARG A 421 -14.11 -14.29 -11.12
CA ARG A 421 -13.83 -15.67 -10.68
C ARG A 421 -12.71 -15.82 -9.63
N PHE A 422 -11.81 -14.85 -9.49
CA PHE A 422 -10.77 -14.91 -8.44
C PHE A 422 -11.37 -14.79 -7.03
N LYS A 423 -10.99 -15.64 -6.06
CA LYS A 423 -11.20 -15.34 -4.64
C LYS A 423 -10.38 -14.08 -4.27
N ALA A 424 -10.91 -13.24 -3.38
CA ALA A 424 -10.26 -11.96 -3.04
C ALA A 424 -8.90 -12.14 -2.32
N SER A 425 -8.69 -13.27 -1.66
CA SER A 425 -7.44 -13.67 -1.00
C SER A 425 -6.26 -13.76 -1.98
N HIS A 426 -6.40 -14.45 -3.11
CA HIS A 426 -5.30 -14.76 -4.05
C HIS A 426 -4.75 -13.58 -4.88
N THR A 427 -4.96 -12.33 -4.48
CA THR A 427 -4.84 -11.20 -5.42
C THR A 427 -4.35 -9.86 -4.86
N GLY A 428 -4.17 -9.71 -3.54
CA GLY A 428 -3.88 -8.41 -2.93
C GLY A 428 -4.98 -7.35 -3.10
N LEU A 429 -6.15 -7.74 -3.65
CA LEU A 429 -7.26 -6.83 -3.98
C LEU A 429 -8.06 -6.34 -2.76
N ALA A 430 -7.66 -6.75 -1.55
CA ALA A 430 -8.32 -6.45 -0.27
C ALA A 430 -8.08 -5.02 0.26
N ILE A 431 -7.77 -4.05 -0.61
CA ILE A 431 -7.71 -2.63 -0.20
C ILE A 431 -9.14 -2.13 0.01
N ARG A 432 -9.55 -2.22 1.29
CA ARG A 432 -10.81 -1.79 1.93
C ARG A 432 -12.09 -2.33 1.29
N SER A 433 -12.72 -3.27 1.98
CA SER A 433 -14.17 -3.39 2.03
C SER A 433 -14.78 -2.11 2.63
N CYS A 434 -15.99 -1.74 2.20
CA CYS A 434 -16.77 -0.73 2.91
C CYS A 434 -17.31 -1.33 4.21
N ALA A 435 -17.25 -0.59 5.31
CA ALA A 435 -18.04 -0.91 6.49
C ALA A 435 -19.54 -0.77 6.14
N PRO A 436 -20.40 -1.77 6.44
CA PRO A 436 -21.83 -1.71 6.14
C PRO A 436 -22.59 -0.87 7.20
N GLY A 437 -22.21 0.41 7.36
CA GLY A 437 -22.71 1.30 8.42
C GLY A 437 -22.99 2.74 7.99
N ALA A 438 -22.90 3.07 6.70
CA ALA A 438 -23.13 4.43 6.19
C ALA A 438 -24.63 4.73 5.98
N SER A 439 -25.41 4.77 7.06
CA SER A 439 -26.80 5.23 7.01
C SER A 439 -26.91 6.74 6.76
N LEU A 440 -28.06 7.18 6.25
CA LEU A 440 -28.24 8.50 5.62
C LEU A 440 -28.40 9.65 6.66
N ALA A 441 -27.30 10.06 7.28
CA ALA A 441 -27.25 11.22 8.19
C ALA A 441 -26.64 12.46 7.49
N LEU A 442 -27.49 13.27 6.86
CA LEU A 442 -27.12 14.60 6.37
C LEU A 442 -26.94 15.60 7.53
N TYR A 443 -26.05 16.58 7.33
CA TYR A 443 -26.05 17.92 7.93
C TYR A 443 -26.81 18.11 9.26
N LEU A 444 -26.08 18.17 10.38
CA LEU A 444 -26.42 19.05 11.50
C LEU A 444 -25.18 19.40 12.32
N LYS A 445 -24.93 20.71 12.49
CA LYS A 445 -24.02 21.24 13.51
C LYS A 445 -24.74 21.25 14.86
N PRO A 446 -24.00 21.08 15.97
CA PRO A 446 -24.30 21.89 17.14
C PRO A 446 -23.03 22.46 17.81
N ASP A 447 -22.85 23.78 17.70
CA ASP A 447 -22.12 24.57 18.70
C ASP A 447 -23.18 25.31 19.55
N THR A 448 -23.40 24.89 20.79
CA THR A 448 -23.73 25.70 22.02
C THR A 448 -24.51 24.90 23.07
N PRO A 449 -24.29 25.13 24.38
CA PRO A 449 -24.99 24.42 25.46
C PRO A 449 -26.06 25.28 26.18
N LYS A 450 -27.24 24.70 26.49
CA LYS A 450 -28.07 25.03 27.68
C LYS A 450 -29.33 24.15 27.87
N GLN A 451 -29.77 24.07 29.13
CA GLN A 451 -31.14 23.80 29.62
C GLN A 451 -31.83 22.44 29.36
N ARG A 452 -31.67 21.54 30.36
CA ARG A 452 -32.72 21.06 31.29
C ARG A 452 -34.18 20.81 30.82
N ASP A 453 -34.65 19.63 31.25
CA ASP A 453 -35.98 19.30 31.84
C ASP A 453 -37.21 18.94 30.95
N ILE A 454 -38.03 18.01 31.50
CA ILE A 454 -39.48 17.77 31.32
C ILE A 454 -40.04 16.79 30.23
N LEU A 455 -40.48 15.62 30.73
CA LEU A 455 -41.75 14.85 30.50
C LEU A 455 -42.30 14.49 29.09
N SER A 456 -42.14 13.21 28.74
CA SER A 456 -43.18 12.15 28.54
C SER A 456 -44.54 12.34 27.81
N VAL A 457 -45.04 11.21 27.25
CA VAL A 457 -46.43 10.82 26.88
C VAL A 457 -46.83 10.98 25.39
N GLY A 458 -47.44 9.90 24.85
CA GLY A 458 -48.35 9.92 23.68
C GLY A 458 -47.86 9.16 22.42
N ALA A 459 -48.61 8.34 21.70
CA ALA A 459 -49.74 7.42 21.96
C ALA A 459 -50.19 6.81 20.60
N VAL A 460 -49.90 5.52 20.41
CA VAL A 460 -50.67 4.46 19.72
C VAL A 460 -52.15 4.84 19.42
N PRO A 461 -52.72 4.60 18.20
CA PRO A 461 -53.46 3.33 18.01
C PRO A 461 -53.66 2.75 16.57
N ASN A 462 -53.53 1.40 16.51
CA ASN A 462 -54.44 0.39 15.88
C ASN A 462 -54.82 0.51 14.38
N ALA A 463 -55.34 -0.53 13.70
CA ALA A 463 -55.70 -1.91 14.06
C ALA A 463 -55.19 -2.88 12.95
N MET A 464 -55.60 -4.15 12.73
CA MET A 464 -56.62 -5.09 13.26
C MET A 464 -56.09 -6.51 12.94
N ALA A 465 -56.56 -7.65 13.46
CA ALA A 465 -57.67 -7.99 14.35
C ALA A 465 -57.28 -9.20 15.27
N ALA A 466 -58.24 -10.08 15.59
CA ALA A 466 -58.07 -11.29 16.42
C ALA A 466 -58.71 -12.55 15.79
N LEU A 467 -58.31 -13.73 16.24
CA LEU A 467 -59.19 -14.85 16.68
C LEU A 467 -58.36 -15.94 17.40
N ALA A 468 -58.98 -16.82 18.20
CA ALA A 468 -58.24 -17.59 19.22
C ALA A 468 -58.84 -18.96 19.61
N SER A 469 -57.96 -19.80 20.20
CA SER A 469 -58.25 -20.89 21.18
C SER A 469 -58.88 -22.21 20.65
N PRO A 470 -58.95 -23.32 21.43
CA PRO A 470 -57.82 -23.93 22.15
C PRO A 470 -57.78 -25.49 22.22
N GLY A 471 -56.57 -26.06 22.15
CA GLY A 471 -56.08 -27.16 23.03
C GLY A 471 -56.57 -28.62 22.88
N PHE A 472 -55.68 -29.58 23.23
CA PHE A 472 -56.00 -30.79 24.00
C PHE A 472 -54.73 -31.46 24.59
N ARG A 473 -54.88 -32.48 25.43
CA ARG A 473 -53.80 -33.30 26.05
C ARG A 473 -53.82 -34.72 25.48
N THR A 474 -52.66 -35.40 25.34
CA THR A 474 -52.36 -36.71 26.00
C THR A 474 -50.95 -37.31 25.76
N ARG A 475 -50.59 -38.20 26.70
CA ARG A 475 -49.45 -39.12 26.88
C ARG A 475 -48.78 -39.78 25.64
N ALA A 476 -47.44 -39.69 25.63
CA ALA A 476 -46.43 -40.79 25.67
C ALA A 476 -46.59 -42.09 24.83
N GLY A 477 -45.54 -42.44 24.07
CA GLY A 477 -45.28 -43.81 23.58
C GLY A 477 -44.10 -43.96 22.59
N SER A 478 -43.12 -44.83 22.93
CA SER A 478 -42.17 -45.58 22.06
C SER A 478 -41.34 -44.91 20.94
N PHE A 479 -40.03 -45.21 20.95
CA PHE A 479 -39.07 -45.19 19.81
C PHE A 479 -39.49 -46.15 18.67
N PRO A 480 -39.06 -45.98 17.38
CA PRO A 480 -37.65 -45.80 16.96
C PRO A 480 -37.33 -44.79 15.83
N ARG A 481 -36.02 -44.61 15.58
CA ARG A 481 -35.37 -43.96 14.41
C ARG A 481 -35.36 -44.92 13.17
N PRO A 482 -34.96 -44.53 11.93
CA PRO A 482 -34.36 -43.24 11.49
C PRO A 482 -34.94 -42.58 10.21
N ALA A 483 -34.87 -41.23 10.10
CA ALA A 483 -34.83 -40.52 8.81
C ALA A 483 -34.34 -39.04 8.93
N ARG A 484 -33.45 -38.65 7.99
CA ARG A 484 -33.15 -37.32 7.39
C ARG A 484 -33.29 -35.98 8.16
N GLU A 485 -32.16 -35.27 8.18
CA GLU A 485 -31.95 -33.83 7.83
C GLU A 485 -32.84 -32.71 8.43
N PRO A 486 -32.27 -31.84 9.29
CA PRO A 486 -32.66 -30.43 9.40
C PRO A 486 -31.90 -29.53 8.39
N PRO A 487 -32.40 -28.33 8.07
CA PRO A 487 -31.80 -27.45 7.05
C PRO A 487 -30.64 -26.57 7.55
N SER A 488 -29.86 -26.05 6.61
CA SER A 488 -28.65 -25.23 6.81
C SER A 488 -28.87 -23.96 7.67
N ALA A 489 -28.09 -23.83 8.75
CA ALA A 489 -27.73 -22.53 9.31
C ALA A 489 -26.63 -21.87 8.43
N ARG A 490 -26.46 -20.54 8.53
CA ARG A 490 -25.39 -19.82 7.84
C ARG A 490 -24.27 -19.50 8.83
N ALA A 491 -23.04 -19.89 8.52
CA ALA A 491 -21.86 -19.48 9.28
C ALA A 491 -21.66 -17.96 9.20
N SER A 492 -21.35 -17.35 10.34
CA SER A 492 -21.07 -15.91 10.48
C SER A 492 -19.57 -15.69 10.46
N ALA A 493 -19.02 -15.27 9.33
CA ALA A 493 -17.60 -15.01 9.21
C ALA A 493 -17.20 -13.72 9.97
N LEU A 494 -16.56 -13.87 11.14
CA LEU A 494 -15.86 -12.78 11.84
C LEU A 494 -14.82 -12.15 10.89
N ARG A 495 -14.53 -10.87 11.08
CA ARG A 495 -13.62 -10.10 10.22
C ARG A 495 -12.60 -9.34 11.05
N LEU A 496 -11.42 -9.94 11.17
CA LEU A 496 -10.30 -9.38 11.91
C LEU A 496 -9.86 -8.02 11.34
N SER A 497 -9.60 -7.09 12.26
CA SER A 497 -8.90 -5.82 12.03
C SER A 497 -7.40 -6.05 11.77
N SER A 498 -6.68 -4.97 11.42
CA SER A 498 -5.23 -5.04 11.16
C SER A 498 -4.55 -3.74 11.61
N GLY A 499 -3.57 -3.84 12.52
CA GLY A 499 -2.92 -2.67 13.10
C GLY A 499 -1.59 -2.92 13.81
N SER A 500 -0.48 -2.73 13.09
CA SER A 500 0.88 -2.47 13.60
C SER A 500 1.56 -3.46 14.56
N LEU A 501 2.57 -4.15 14.03
CA LEU A 501 3.77 -4.54 14.79
C LEU A 501 4.73 -3.34 14.91
N CYS A 502 5.49 -3.29 16.01
CA CYS A 502 6.61 -2.37 16.23
C CYS A 502 7.93 -3.17 16.38
N GLN A 503 9.11 -2.72 15.95
CA GLN A 503 9.45 -1.59 15.06
C GLN A 503 10.94 -1.68 14.66
N SER A 504 11.28 -1.40 13.40
CA SER A 504 12.63 -0.91 13.01
C SER A 504 12.68 -0.39 11.56
N SER A 505 12.29 0.86 11.30
CA SER A 505 12.65 1.59 10.06
C SER A 505 12.29 3.09 10.06
N LEU A 506 13.23 3.90 10.58
CA LEU A 506 13.70 5.20 10.04
C LEU A 506 12.79 5.94 9.03
N LEU A 507 12.30 7.15 9.39
CA LEU A 507 12.74 8.44 8.80
C LEU A 507 11.86 9.64 9.21
N ALA A 508 12.38 10.42 10.15
CA ALA A 508 11.76 11.65 10.64
C ALA A 508 11.65 12.82 9.63
N ALA A 509 10.51 13.52 9.72
CA ALA A 509 10.31 14.99 9.77
C ALA A 509 10.95 15.96 8.74
N ALA A 510 10.23 17.07 8.47
CA ALA A 510 10.68 18.44 8.82
C ALA A 510 9.76 19.52 8.22
N VAL A 511 8.99 20.28 9.02
CA VAL A 511 8.41 21.57 8.57
C VAL A 511 7.81 22.45 9.68
N GLY A 512 8.29 23.69 9.79
CA GLY A 512 7.90 24.65 10.83
C GLY A 512 6.78 25.64 10.48
N ARG A 513 6.07 26.04 11.54
CA ARG A 513 5.69 27.42 11.97
C ARG A 513 5.21 28.46 10.94
N ARG A 514 3.91 28.77 11.01
CA ARG A 514 3.28 30.05 11.47
C ARG A 514 1.74 29.88 11.35
N GLY A 515 0.84 30.37 12.22
CA GLY A 515 0.99 31.02 13.53
C GLY A 515 -0.07 32.12 13.73
N VAL A 516 -0.95 31.99 14.74
CA VAL A 516 -1.76 33.07 15.38
C VAL A 516 -2.52 32.49 16.60
N SER A 517 -2.95 33.36 17.52
CA SER A 517 -3.41 33.05 18.89
C SER A 517 -4.72 32.26 19.04
N GLY A 518 -4.69 31.26 19.91
CA GLY A 518 -5.85 30.71 20.64
C GLY A 518 -5.39 30.15 21.98
N ARG A 519 -6.11 30.43 23.09
CA ARG A 519 -5.73 29.93 24.42
C ARG A 519 -5.99 28.43 24.52
N ALA A 520 -4.93 27.61 24.56
CA ALA A 520 -5.04 26.19 24.91
C ALA A 520 -5.51 26.02 26.37
N PRO A 521 -6.31 24.97 26.67
CA PRO A 521 -6.70 24.68 28.05
C PRO A 521 -5.49 24.22 28.87
N ARG A 522 -5.48 24.55 30.17
CA ARG A 522 -4.44 24.10 31.11
C ARG A 522 -4.48 22.57 31.24
N ARG A 523 -3.53 21.87 30.64
CA ARG A 523 -3.21 20.49 31.05
C ARG A 523 -2.70 20.56 32.49
N ARG A 524 -3.36 19.86 33.42
CA ARG A 524 -2.82 19.59 34.76
C ARG A 524 -1.60 18.68 34.61
N ALA A 525 -0.61 18.84 35.49
CA ALA A 525 0.56 17.99 35.55
C ALA A 525 0.71 17.38 36.95
N ILE A 526 1.14 16.12 36.95
CA ILE A 526 1.78 15.38 38.05
C ILE A 526 0.87 14.90 39.20
N PHE A 527 1.18 13.67 39.62
CA PHE A 527 0.52 12.84 40.62
C PHE A 527 1.16 13.02 42.01
N GLN A 528 0.53 12.44 43.04
CA GLN A 528 1.16 12.13 44.33
C GLN A 528 1.21 10.60 44.51
N PRO A 529 2.29 10.02 45.06
CA PRO A 529 2.32 8.61 45.41
C PRO A 529 1.71 8.37 46.80
N GLU A 530 0.72 7.49 46.90
CA GLU A 530 0.18 7.00 48.17
C GLU A 530 -0.16 5.50 48.07
N GLY A 531 0.33 4.69 49.03
CA GLY A 531 -0.44 3.56 49.58
C GLY A 531 -0.04 2.11 49.29
N GLN A 532 0.81 1.78 48.30
CA GLN A 532 1.07 0.35 47.95
C GLN A 532 2.52 -0.06 47.58
N GLU A 533 3.52 0.83 47.69
CA GLU A 533 4.88 0.51 47.23
C GLU A 533 5.67 -0.46 48.15
N GLU A 534 5.38 -0.49 49.45
CA GLU A 534 6.19 -1.20 50.46
C GLU A 534 6.19 -2.73 50.32
N ALA A 535 5.15 -3.33 49.73
CA ALA A 535 5.03 -4.79 49.64
C ALA A 535 6.06 -5.41 48.68
N TRP A 536 6.23 -4.83 47.50
CA TRP A 536 7.01 -5.41 46.40
C TRP A 536 8.52 -5.28 46.61
N GLN A 537 8.96 -4.25 47.34
CA GLN A 537 10.37 -4.06 47.71
C GLN A 537 10.93 -5.20 48.59
N SER A 538 10.08 -6.08 49.13
CA SER A 538 10.52 -7.25 49.90
C SER A 538 10.97 -8.45 49.05
N PHE A 539 10.72 -8.45 47.73
CA PHE A 539 10.98 -9.59 46.83
C PHE A 539 12.19 -9.40 45.91
N ILE A 540 12.67 -8.17 45.75
CA ILE A 540 13.72 -7.79 44.81
C ILE A 540 14.68 -6.77 45.42
N ALA A 541 15.97 -6.89 45.11
CA ALA A 541 17.02 -5.94 45.51
C ALA A 541 17.70 -5.34 44.27
N VAL A 542 18.04 -4.05 44.35
CA VAL A 542 18.86 -3.37 43.34
C VAL A 542 20.32 -3.44 43.80
N GLU A 543 21.16 -4.12 43.05
CA GLU A 543 22.56 -4.37 43.40
C GLU A 543 23.51 -3.97 42.27
N GLU A 544 24.76 -3.66 42.60
CA GLU A 544 25.82 -3.41 41.63
C GLU A 544 26.48 -4.74 41.23
N LEU A 545 26.31 -5.13 39.97
CA LEU A 545 26.74 -6.40 39.41
C LEU A 545 28.01 -6.21 38.56
N GLU A 546 28.98 -7.10 38.77
CA GLU A 546 30.30 -7.02 38.13
C GLU A 546 30.20 -6.95 36.60
N GLY A 547 30.78 -5.89 36.02
CA GLY A 547 30.79 -5.66 34.57
C GLY A 547 29.43 -5.26 33.95
N LYS A 548 28.36 -5.12 34.74
CA LYS A 548 27.02 -4.71 34.26
C LYS A 548 26.55 -3.37 34.81
N GLY A 549 27.12 -2.90 35.92
CA GLY A 549 26.55 -1.78 36.68
C GLY A 549 25.35 -2.27 37.50
N PHE A 550 24.30 -1.47 37.66
CA PHE A 550 23.15 -1.89 38.46
C PHE A 550 22.27 -2.92 37.75
N GLY A 551 21.94 -4.00 38.45
CA GLY A 551 20.89 -4.94 38.09
C GLY A 551 19.80 -5.05 39.16
N VAL A 552 18.89 -6.01 38.98
CA VAL A 552 17.93 -6.42 40.01
C VAL A 552 18.08 -7.91 40.27
N VAL A 553 18.13 -8.32 41.54
CA VAL A 553 18.21 -9.72 41.97
C VAL A 553 17.01 -10.10 42.85
N ALA A 554 16.67 -11.39 42.90
CA ALA A 554 15.61 -11.90 43.77
C ALA A 554 16.09 -12.06 45.22
N THR A 555 15.36 -11.52 46.20
CA THR A 555 15.70 -11.62 47.65
C THR A 555 15.23 -12.92 48.31
N ARG A 556 14.58 -13.79 47.53
CA ARG A 556 14.08 -15.12 47.90
C ARG A 556 13.83 -15.92 46.62
N ARG A 557 13.55 -17.22 46.73
CA ARG A 557 12.96 -17.99 45.62
C ARG A 557 11.61 -17.39 45.18
N LEU A 558 11.42 -17.29 43.87
CA LEU A 558 10.22 -16.78 43.20
C LEU A 558 9.60 -17.87 42.31
N ARG A 559 8.27 -17.89 42.25
CA ARG A 559 7.49 -18.92 41.53
C ARG A 559 7.08 -18.45 40.15
N ARG A 560 6.91 -19.39 39.22
CA ARG A 560 6.34 -19.13 37.88
C ARG A 560 4.94 -18.50 38.01
N GLY A 561 4.71 -17.39 37.32
CA GLY A 561 3.49 -16.57 37.37
C GLY A 561 3.45 -15.50 38.47
N GLU A 562 4.42 -15.49 39.39
CA GLU A 562 4.47 -14.54 40.51
C GLU A 562 4.75 -13.11 40.02
N LEU A 563 4.01 -12.13 40.56
CA LEU A 563 4.20 -10.71 40.30
C LEU A 563 5.32 -10.17 41.21
N VAL A 564 6.40 -9.66 40.60
CA VAL A 564 7.59 -9.20 41.34
C VAL A 564 7.67 -7.68 41.48
N LEU A 565 7.10 -6.94 40.52
CA LEU A 565 7.06 -5.47 40.54
C LEU A 565 5.80 -4.96 39.85
N ARG A 566 5.15 -3.96 40.47
CA ARG A 566 4.14 -3.10 39.86
C ARG A 566 4.59 -1.65 40.03
N GLU A 567 4.97 -0.98 38.94
CA GLU A 567 5.62 0.35 38.97
C GLU A 567 4.89 1.35 38.07
N ARG A 568 4.68 2.59 38.55
CA ARG A 568 4.09 3.67 37.74
C ARG A 568 5.19 4.50 37.04
N PRO A 569 4.95 4.98 35.80
CA PRO A 569 5.96 5.74 35.07
C PRO A 569 6.26 7.07 35.76
N LEU A 570 7.54 7.32 36.03
CA LEU A 570 8.07 8.59 36.53
C LEU A 570 7.81 9.73 35.52
N LEU A 571 8.00 9.42 34.23
CA LEU A 571 7.67 10.24 33.08
C LEU A 571 7.06 9.32 32.03
N GLY A 572 5.80 9.56 31.67
CA GLY A 572 5.14 8.85 30.56
C GLY A 572 5.75 9.27 29.22
N VAL A 573 6.03 8.29 28.37
CA VAL A 573 6.58 8.47 27.02
C VAL A 573 5.45 8.24 26.00
N PRO A 574 5.32 9.04 24.92
CA PRO A 574 4.28 8.80 23.91
C PRO A 574 4.47 7.44 23.24
N GLY A 575 3.39 6.69 22.97
CA GLY A 575 3.41 5.38 22.29
C GLY A 575 3.82 5.39 20.81
N SER A 576 4.68 6.32 20.40
CA SER A 576 5.24 6.47 19.06
C SER A 576 6.75 6.76 19.13
N PHE A 577 7.43 6.20 20.13
CA PHE A 577 8.79 6.59 20.53
C PHE A 577 9.81 5.52 20.14
N GLU A 578 10.18 5.48 18.86
CA GLU A 578 11.32 4.67 18.41
C GLU A 578 12.64 5.29 18.87
N ALA A 579 13.44 4.55 19.63
CA ALA A 579 14.84 4.91 19.92
C ALA A 579 15.67 5.13 18.64
N VAL A 580 15.31 4.45 17.54
CA VAL A 580 15.98 4.53 16.23
C VAL A 580 15.76 5.88 15.54
N ASP A 581 14.53 6.40 15.51
CA ASP A 581 14.17 7.66 14.81
C ASP A 581 14.68 8.91 15.59
N LEU A 582 15.05 8.72 16.87
CA LEU A 582 15.65 9.73 17.73
C LEU A 582 17.17 9.91 17.55
N LEU A 583 17.90 8.99 16.89
CA LEU A 583 19.34 9.15 16.63
C LEU A 583 19.68 10.31 15.68
N ASN A 584 18.66 10.97 15.13
CA ASN A 584 18.79 12.15 14.28
C ASN A 584 19.07 13.39 15.16
N ARG A 585 20.24 14.05 14.98
CA ARG A 585 20.73 15.12 15.89
C ARG A 585 19.73 16.25 16.17
N THR A 586 18.82 16.53 15.24
CA THR A 586 17.82 17.60 15.36
C THR A 586 16.64 17.25 16.27
N SER A 587 16.30 15.95 16.44
CA SER A 587 15.24 15.51 17.38
C SER A 587 15.75 15.38 18.81
N LEU A 588 17.01 14.96 19.01
CA LEU A 588 17.66 14.90 20.33
C LEU A 588 17.58 16.22 21.10
N GLY A 589 17.83 17.36 20.42
CA GLY A 589 17.80 18.68 21.07
C GLY A 589 16.41 19.08 21.60
N GLN A 590 15.33 18.76 20.86
CA GLN A 590 13.97 19.02 21.34
C GLN A 590 13.58 18.06 22.46
N LEU A 591 13.99 16.79 22.37
CA LEU A 591 13.76 15.81 23.43
C LEU A 591 14.44 16.23 24.75
N GLU A 592 15.66 16.75 24.69
CA GLU A 592 16.36 17.30 25.85
C GLU A 592 15.59 18.49 26.46
N GLU A 593 15.17 19.47 25.65
CA GLU A 593 14.37 20.62 26.13
C GLU A 593 13.06 20.19 26.82
N ASP A 594 12.33 19.26 26.20
CA ASP A 594 11.03 18.78 26.67
C ASP A 594 11.17 17.95 27.96
N LEU A 595 12.15 17.04 28.03
CA LEU A 595 12.46 16.28 29.24
C LEU A 595 12.95 17.18 30.38
N GLN A 596 13.84 18.14 30.10
CA GLN A 596 14.28 19.12 31.11
C GLN A 596 13.11 19.99 31.58
N ALA A 597 12.11 20.28 30.74
CA ALA A 597 10.88 20.95 31.15
C ALA A 597 9.98 20.08 32.06
N ALA A 598 9.93 18.76 31.84
CA ALA A 598 9.22 17.82 32.70
C ALA A 598 9.93 17.60 34.05
N LEU A 599 11.25 17.33 34.03
CA LEU A 599 12.08 17.10 35.22
C LEU A 599 12.05 18.27 36.21
N ARG A 600 11.94 19.51 35.72
CA ARG A 600 11.78 20.71 36.55
C ARG A 600 10.48 20.75 37.37
N GLN A 601 9.45 19.99 36.96
CA GLN A 601 8.16 19.91 37.65
C GLN A 601 8.11 18.75 38.66
N LEU A 602 8.99 17.74 38.55
CA LEU A 602 9.12 16.66 39.53
C LEU A 602 9.70 17.14 40.87
N SER A 603 9.46 16.39 41.95
CA SER A 603 10.09 16.63 43.26
C SER A 603 11.61 16.43 43.21
N ALA A 604 12.33 16.91 44.22
CA ALA A 604 13.79 16.71 44.33
C ALA A 604 14.19 15.24 44.56
N GLU A 605 13.23 14.35 44.85
CA GLU A 605 13.42 12.90 44.99
C GLU A 605 13.22 12.19 43.65
N LEU A 606 12.06 12.42 43.03
CA LEU A 606 11.70 11.92 41.72
C LEU A 606 12.69 12.39 40.63
N ARG A 607 13.32 13.55 40.81
CA ARG A 607 14.40 14.02 39.93
C ARG A 607 15.74 13.31 40.22
N ARG A 608 16.02 12.90 41.47
CA ARG A 608 17.22 12.11 41.82
C ARG A 608 17.12 10.71 41.23
N SER A 609 15.97 10.05 41.31
CA SER A 609 15.79 8.70 40.75
C SER A 609 15.95 8.68 39.22
N PHE A 610 15.47 9.69 38.50
CA PHE A 610 15.77 9.87 37.07
C PHE A 610 17.29 9.94 36.81
N TRP A 611 18.01 10.85 37.47
CA TRP A 611 19.44 11.03 37.23
C TRP A 611 20.32 9.90 37.78
N ALA A 612 19.75 8.93 38.50
CA ALA A 612 20.41 7.70 38.94
C ALA A 612 20.33 6.54 37.91
N LEU A 613 19.67 6.75 36.76
CA LEU A 613 19.62 5.81 35.62
C LEU A 613 20.79 6.02 34.66
N SER A 614 21.13 5.04 33.82
CA SER A 614 22.31 5.07 32.95
C SER A 614 22.13 5.98 31.71
N ASP A 615 23.23 6.41 31.07
CA ASP A 615 23.22 7.02 29.74
C ASP A 615 24.39 6.40 28.96
N CYS A 616 24.11 5.70 27.86
CA CYS A 616 25.13 5.03 27.04
C CYS A 616 25.37 5.72 25.68
N HIS A 617 24.81 6.91 25.45
CA HIS A 617 24.80 7.57 24.14
C HIS A 617 25.80 8.74 24.01
N GLY A 618 26.42 9.22 25.08
CA GLY A 618 27.45 10.27 25.01
C GLY A 618 28.30 10.42 26.28
N ASP A 619 29.45 11.07 26.13
CA ASP A 619 30.44 11.26 27.22
C ASP A 619 29.92 12.12 28.37
N THR A 620 28.95 12.99 28.09
CA THR A 620 28.26 13.83 29.07
C THR A 620 26.81 13.39 29.19
N LYS A 621 26.38 13.02 30.41
CA LYS A 621 25.03 12.55 30.70
C LYS A 621 23.97 13.60 30.37
N THR A 622 22.93 13.19 29.63
CA THR A 622 21.82 14.05 29.16
C THR A 622 20.47 13.47 29.58
N ALA A 623 19.40 14.29 29.60
CA ALA A 623 18.06 13.76 29.85
C ALA A 623 17.58 12.90 28.67
N ALA A 624 17.89 13.30 27.43
CA ALA A 624 17.59 12.56 26.23
C ALA A 624 18.34 11.21 26.18
N GLY A 625 19.63 11.17 26.52
CA GLY A 625 20.43 9.94 26.59
C GLY A 625 19.95 8.99 27.70
N VAL A 626 19.65 9.51 28.89
CA VAL A 626 18.96 8.71 29.94
C VAL A 626 17.63 8.17 29.43
N ALA A 627 16.82 8.96 28.73
CA ALA A 627 15.55 8.47 28.19
C ALA A 627 15.74 7.39 27.11
N LEU A 628 16.72 7.54 26.20
CA LEU A 628 17.02 6.55 25.18
C LEU A 628 17.54 5.23 25.76
N THR A 629 18.33 5.27 26.84
CA THR A 629 18.87 4.08 27.49
C THR A 629 17.85 3.36 28.39
N ASN A 630 16.83 4.06 28.93
CA ASN A 630 15.97 3.54 30.02
C ASN A 630 14.45 3.65 29.80
N ALA A 631 13.97 4.21 28.68
CA ALA A 631 12.54 4.23 28.39
C ALA A 631 12.04 2.85 27.98
N LEU A 632 11.01 2.36 28.67
CA LEU A 632 10.40 1.06 28.41
C LEU A 632 9.03 1.24 27.75
N HIS A 633 8.69 0.34 26.84
CA HIS A 633 7.41 0.28 26.13
C HIS A 633 6.87 -1.15 26.27
N LEU A 634 5.64 -1.28 26.78
CA LEU A 634 5.03 -2.55 27.20
C LEU A 634 3.59 -2.59 26.67
N GLY A 635 3.42 -2.99 25.40
CA GLY A 635 2.11 -2.87 24.72
C GLY A 635 1.70 -1.40 24.56
N GLU A 636 0.45 -1.04 24.87
CA GLU A 636 -0.05 0.33 24.71
C GLU A 636 0.64 1.39 25.60
N GLY A 637 1.35 0.95 26.65
CA GLY A 637 1.93 1.83 27.67
C GLY A 637 3.46 1.93 27.64
N GLY A 638 4.00 2.86 28.43
CA GLY A 638 5.45 3.05 28.54
C GLY A 638 5.87 4.31 29.28
N GLY A 639 7.16 4.39 29.59
CA GLY A 639 7.75 5.52 30.28
C GLY A 639 9.13 5.25 30.87
N ILE A 640 9.64 6.23 31.61
CA ILE A 640 10.79 6.06 32.49
C ILE A 640 10.31 5.40 33.78
N LEU A 641 10.86 4.24 34.11
CA LEU A 641 10.48 3.40 35.25
C LEU A 641 11.75 3.08 36.07
N PRO A 642 12.08 3.87 37.12
CA PRO A 642 13.40 3.83 37.78
C PRO A 642 13.86 2.50 38.38
N ILE A 643 12.95 1.55 38.65
CA ILE A 643 13.28 0.19 39.07
C ILE A 643 13.27 -0.74 37.85
N SER A 644 12.21 -0.73 37.04
CA SER A 644 12.07 -1.61 35.87
C SER A 644 13.22 -1.45 34.85
N ALA A 645 13.74 -0.23 34.70
CA ALA A 645 14.88 0.07 33.83
C ALA A 645 16.21 -0.57 34.29
N ARG A 646 16.23 -1.22 35.46
CA ARG A 646 17.39 -1.96 36.01
C ARG A 646 17.31 -3.47 35.78
N PHE A 647 16.21 -3.97 35.18
CA PHE A 647 16.16 -5.35 34.73
C PHE A 647 17.07 -5.51 33.51
N ASN A 648 18.16 -6.26 33.69
CA ASN A 648 19.18 -6.43 32.66
C ASN A 648 18.71 -7.35 31.52
N HIS A 649 19.50 -7.40 30.44
CA HIS A 649 19.16 -8.23 29.30
C HIS A 649 19.57 -9.71 29.46
N SER A 650 18.64 -10.61 29.13
CA SER A 650 18.97 -11.99 28.71
C SER A 650 18.15 -12.40 27.48
N CYS A 651 18.78 -13.07 26.51
CA CYS A 651 18.08 -13.69 25.38
C CYS A 651 17.29 -14.97 25.77
N VAL A 652 17.43 -15.40 27.02
CA VAL A 652 16.59 -16.39 27.72
C VAL A 652 16.13 -15.72 29.01
N PRO A 653 15.09 -14.88 28.97
CA PRO A 653 14.65 -14.09 30.12
C PRO A 653 13.96 -14.96 31.18
N ASN A 654 13.95 -14.48 32.43
CA ASN A 654 13.22 -15.10 33.54
C ASN A 654 12.02 -14.25 34.01
N ILE A 655 11.86 -13.02 33.50
CA ILE A 655 10.68 -12.15 33.70
C ILE A 655 10.14 -11.58 32.38
N GLN A 656 8.86 -11.27 32.36
CA GLN A 656 8.15 -10.54 31.30
C GLN A 656 7.44 -9.31 31.87
N GLY A 657 7.48 -8.21 31.14
CA GLY A 657 6.76 -6.98 31.46
C GLY A 657 5.45 -6.84 30.68
N THR A 658 4.43 -6.29 31.32
CA THR A 658 3.12 -5.94 30.73
C THR A 658 2.68 -4.56 31.23
N TRP A 659 1.58 -4.04 30.68
CA TRP A 659 0.99 -2.77 31.15
C TRP A 659 -0.45 -2.96 31.58
N ALA A 660 -0.80 -2.48 32.78
CA ALA A 660 -2.13 -2.55 33.36
C ALA A 660 -2.35 -1.35 34.30
N ASP A 661 -3.55 -0.77 34.33
CA ASP A 661 -3.93 0.38 35.18
C ASP A 661 -2.99 1.62 35.13
N GLY A 662 -2.21 1.79 34.06
CA GLY A 662 -1.16 2.82 33.99
C GLY A 662 0.08 2.51 34.84
N CYS A 663 0.37 1.23 35.03
CA CYS A 663 1.55 0.65 35.66
C CYS A 663 2.23 -0.33 34.69
N ALA A 664 3.55 -0.48 34.80
CA ALA A 664 4.22 -1.69 34.36
C ALA A 664 4.02 -2.80 35.41
N GLU A 665 3.66 -4.00 34.98
CA GLU A 665 3.65 -5.21 35.80
C GLU A 665 4.68 -6.21 35.30
N TRP A 666 5.44 -6.82 36.21
CA TRP A 666 6.50 -7.77 35.88
C TRP A 666 6.24 -9.13 36.51
N ARG A 667 6.18 -10.18 35.68
CA ARG A 667 5.83 -11.55 36.08
C ARG A 667 6.92 -12.55 35.73
N VAL A 668 7.07 -13.56 36.58
CA VAL A 668 8.14 -14.56 36.55
C VAL A 668 7.81 -15.70 35.58
N LEU A 669 8.64 -15.94 34.57
CA LEU A 669 8.39 -16.87 33.45
C LEU A 669 8.74 -18.34 33.75
N ARG A 670 9.69 -18.56 34.66
CA ARG A 670 10.17 -19.85 35.19
C ARG A 670 10.55 -19.68 36.66
N GLU A 671 10.81 -20.74 37.42
CA GLU A 671 11.36 -20.55 38.77
C GLU A 671 12.69 -19.79 38.74
N VAL A 672 12.89 -18.95 39.76
CA VAL A 672 14.06 -18.09 39.98
C VAL A 672 14.49 -18.29 41.44
N GLU A 673 15.77 -18.55 41.68
CA GLU A 673 16.30 -18.77 43.03
C GLU A 673 16.77 -17.46 43.71
N GLU A 674 16.97 -17.52 45.02
CA GLU A 674 17.50 -16.40 45.80
C GLU A 674 18.90 -16.00 45.31
N GLY A 675 19.11 -14.70 45.10
CA GLY A 675 20.32 -14.13 44.50
C GLY A 675 20.40 -14.22 42.96
N GLU A 676 19.41 -14.81 42.27
CA GLU A 676 19.38 -14.82 40.81
C GLU A 676 18.93 -13.46 40.22
N GLU A 677 19.61 -13.02 39.17
CA GLU A 677 19.35 -11.75 38.47
C GLU A 677 18.08 -11.80 37.60
N LEU A 678 17.20 -10.83 37.77
CA LEU A 678 15.95 -10.69 37.02
C LEU A 678 16.22 -9.98 35.68
N CYS A 679 15.98 -10.70 34.58
CA CYS A 679 16.33 -10.30 33.22
C CYS A 679 15.15 -10.43 32.25
N PHE A 680 14.99 -9.45 31.35
CA PHE A 680 14.04 -9.50 30.22
C PHE A 680 14.76 -9.41 28.85
N SER A 681 14.03 -9.63 27.74
CA SER A 681 14.62 -9.55 26.40
C SER A 681 14.51 -8.14 25.80
N TYR A 682 15.63 -7.56 25.36
CA TYR A 682 15.71 -6.28 24.66
C TYR A 682 15.69 -6.46 23.13
N VAL A 683 15.63 -7.72 22.68
CA VAL A 683 15.71 -8.17 21.28
C VAL A 683 14.63 -9.23 21.01
N GLU A 684 14.29 -9.43 19.74
CA GLU A 684 13.31 -10.44 19.35
C GLU A 684 13.80 -11.86 19.70
N PRO A 685 12.90 -12.77 20.13
CA PRO A 685 13.30 -14.10 20.59
C PRO A 685 13.86 -15.00 19.48
N TYR A 686 13.51 -14.73 18.22
CA TYR A 686 13.81 -15.59 17.05
C TYR A 686 15.06 -15.17 16.26
N GLN A 687 15.72 -14.06 16.62
CA GLN A 687 16.90 -13.58 15.90
C GLN A 687 18.15 -14.44 16.17
N PRO A 688 19.04 -14.65 15.18
CA PRO A 688 20.34 -15.30 15.39
C PRO A 688 21.28 -14.44 16.24
N GLN A 689 22.33 -15.05 16.79
CA GLN A 689 23.29 -14.46 17.71
C GLN A 689 23.91 -13.18 17.12
N GLN A 690 24.30 -13.19 15.85
CA GLN A 690 24.92 -12.03 15.22
C GLN A 690 23.99 -10.80 15.19
N GLU A 691 22.70 -10.98 14.91
CA GLU A 691 21.71 -9.91 14.90
C GLU A 691 21.39 -9.42 16.32
N ARG A 692 21.19 -10.35 17.26
CA ARG A 692 21.02 -10.04 18.69
C ARG A 692 22.17 -9.20 19.23
N GLN A 693 23.42 -9.62 19.01
CA GLN A 693 24.61 -8.87 19.44
C GLN A 693 24.71 -7.50 18.77
N ARG A 694 24.45 -7.42 17.44
CA ARG A 694 24.49 -6.17 16.70
C ARG A 694 23.51 -5.14 17.26
N THR A 695 22.28 -5.54 17.57
CA THR A 695 21.27 -4.66 18.17
C THR A 695 21.72 -4.13 19.54
N LEU A 696 22.29 -5.00 20.38
CA LEU A 696 22.79 -4.62 21.71
C LEU A 696 24.03 -3.71 21.66
N GLU A 697 24.96 -3.96 20.75
CA GLU A 697 26.12 -3.08 20.51
C GLU A 697 25.69 -1.69 19.98
N GLN A 698 24.73 -1.67 19.05
CA GLN A 698 24.28 -0.45 18.40
C GLN A 698 23.43 0.44 19.30
N LEU A 699 22.56 -0.14 20.13
CA LEU A 699 21.65 0.61 21.01
C LEU A 699 22.20 0.75 22.43
N PHE A 700 22.71 -0.31 23.05
CA PHE A 700 23.02 -0.38 24.48
C PHE A 700 24.52 -0.49 24.83
N ARG A 701 25.41 -0.55 23.83
CA ARG A 701 26.89 -0.55 23.98
C ARG A 701 27.50 -1.77 24.69
N PHE A 702 26.80 -2.89 24.82
CA PHE A 702 27.34 -4.11 25.42
C PHE A 702 27.16 -5.35 24.52
N ARG A 703 27.89 -6.43 24.85
CA ARG A 703 27.71 -7.77 24.25
C ARG A 703 27.07 -8.72 25.25
N CYS A 704 26.05 -9.47 24.82
CA CYS A 704 25.41 -10.46 25.66
C CYS A 704 26.26 -11.73 25.80
N ASN A 705 26.39 -12.25 27.02
CA ASN A 705 27.09 -13.52 27.29
C ASN A 705 26.17 -14.56 27.97
N CYS A 706 24.86 -14.49 27.72
CA CYS A 706 23.87 -15.45 28.24
C CYS A 706 24.07 -16.87 27.65
N PRO A 707 23.49 -17.93 28.22
CA PRO A 707 23.65 -19.31 27.73
C PRO A 707 23.40 -19.49 26.23
N ALA A 708 22.31 -18.90 25.70
CA ALA A 708 22.00 -18.92 24.27
C ALA A 708 23.09 -18.24 23.42
N CYS A 709 23.63 -17.10 23.88
CA CYS A 709 24.74 -16.42 23.19
C CYS A 709 26.06 -17.20 23.27
N ARG A 710 26.24 -18.11 24.24
CA ARG A 710 27.41 -19.01 24.33
C ARG A 710 27.24 -20.30 23.51
N ALA A 711 26.00 -20.72 23.28
CA ALA A 711 25.66 -21.92 22.48
C ALA A 711 25.81 -21.72 20.96
N GLY A 712 25.90 -20.46 20.49
CA GLY A 712 26.22 -20.11 19.10
C GLY A 712 25.26 -20.73 18.09
N GLU A 713 25.81 -21.40 17.08
CA GLU A 713 25.08 -22.05 15.97
C GLU A 713 23.93 -22.95 16.44
N SER A 714 24.08 -23.62 17.59
CA SER A 714 23.02 -24.50 18.15
C SER A 714 21.82 -23.76 18.74
N SER A 715 22.02 -22.53 19.25
CA SER A 715 20.92 -21.64 19.65
C SER A 715 20.26 -21.02 18.42
N ASP A 716 21.08 -20.64 17.43
CA ASP A 716 20.61 -19.97 16.22
C ASP A 716 19.80 -20.91 15.34
N LEU A 717 20.19 -22.19 15.21
CA LEU A 717 19.39 -23.19 14.48
C LEU A 717 17.98 -23.31 15.07
N ARG A 718 17.85 -23.47 16.40
CA ARG A 718 16.53 -23.55 17.06
C ARG A 718 15.73 -22.26 16.95
N ARG A 719 16.37 -21.08 16.96
CA ARG A 719 15.68 -19.79 16.82
C ARG A 719 15.19 -19.54 15.40
N LEU A 720 15.95 -19.96 14.40
CA LEU A 720 15.49 -19.99 13.01
C LEU A 720 14.33 -20.99 12.84
N GLN A 721 14.44 -22.22 13.36
CA GLN A 721 13.33 -23.18 13.34
C GLN A 721 12.06 -22.65 14.04
N LEU A 722 12.19 -21.95 15.17
CA LEU A 722 11.07 -21.27 15.84
C LEU A 722 10.47 -20.13 15.01
N LYS A 723 11.28 -19.44 14.19
CA LYS A 723 10.82 -18.43 13.24
C LYS A 723 10.05 -19.09 12.10
N ASP A 724 10.63 -20.11 11.48
CA ASP A 724 10.06 -20.83 10.34
C ASP A 724 8.73 -21.50 10.73
N LEU A 725 8.64 -22.09 11.93
CA LEU A 725 7.39 -22.63 12.48
C LEU A 725 6.35 -21.56 12.81
N LEU A 726 6.76 -20.38 13.31
CA LEU A 726 5.84 -19.26 13.55
C LEU A 726 5.26 -18.74 12.24
N GLU A 727 6.10 -18.57 11.21
CA GLU A 727 5.66 -18.18 9.88
C GLU A 727 4.74 -19.27 9.30
N ALA A 728 5.11 -20.55 9.36
CA ALA A 728 4.26 -21.67 8.92
C ALA A 728 2.89 -21.72 9.62
N LEU A 729 2.82 -21.47 10.94
CA LEU A 729 1.56 -21.36 11.68
C LEU A 729 0.72 -20.15 11.24
N GLN A 730 1.33 -18.99 11.03
CA GLN A 730 0.65 -17.80 10.48
C GLN A 730 0.17 -18.00 9.04
N LEU A 731 0.75 -18.96 8.33
CA LEU A 731 0.44 -19.30 6.94
C LEU A 731 -0.60 -20.42 6.81
N ALA A 732 -0.68 -21.33 7.78
CA ALA A 732 -1.51 -22.53 7.72
C ALA A 732 -3.01 -22.26 7.46
N ALA A 733 -3.51 -21.08 7.81
CA ALA A 733 -4.86 -20.57 7.49
C ALA A 733 -5.15 -20.41 5.97
N LEU A 734 -4.19 -20.76 5.11
CA LEU A 734 -4.27 -20.70 3.66
C LEU A 734 -4.14 -22.09 2.99
N ALA A 735 -3.95 -23.15 3.79
CA ALA A 735 -3.88 -24.54 3.34
C ALA A 735 -5.28 -25.17 3.19
N GLU A 736 -5.35 -26.38 2.61
CA GLU A 736 -6.58 -27.19 2.60
C GLU A 736 -6.71 -28.10 3.85
N GLU A 737 -5.60 -28.39 4.56
CA GLU A 737 -5.53 -29.28 5.73
C GLU A 737 -5.20 -28.52 7.03
N VAL A 738 -5.89 -27.40 7.26
CA VAL A 738 -5.60 -26.40 8.31
C VAL A 738 -5.49 -27.01 9.72
N GLY A 739 -6.44 -27.87 10.11
CA GLY A 739 -6.46 -28.52 11.43
C GLY A 739 -5.33 -29.54 11.65
N GLN A 740 -4.83 -30.15 10.57
CA GLN A 740 -3.68 -31.05 10.66
C GLN A 740 -2.37 -30.28 10.84
N LEU A 741 -2.19 -29.16 10.11
CA LEU A 741 -1.06 -28.26 10.36
C LEU A 741 -1.07 -27.69 11.79
N ALA A 742 -2.24 -27.39 12.35
CA ALA A 742 -2.35 -27.00 13.76
C ALA A 742 -1.87 -28.12 14.72
N ARG A 743 -2.27 -29.37 14.45
CA ARG A 743 -1.84 -30.56 15.20
C ARG A 743 -0.32 -30.79 15.14
N ASP A 744 0.30 -30.60 13.99
CA ASP A 744 1.69 -30.97 13.77
C ASP A 744 2.68 -29.85 14.13
N LEU A 745 2.37 -28.59 13.80
CA LEU A 745 3.29 -27.45 13.98
C LEU A 745 3.30 -26.90 15.42
N VAL A 746 2.15 -26.89 16.11
CA VAL A 746 2.07 -26.30 17.46
C VAL A 746 2.91 -27.09 18.47
N PRO A 747 2.88 -28.44 18.55
CA PRO A 747 3.74 -29.20 19.47
C PRO A 747 5.23 -28.97 19.22
N GLN A 748 5.68 -29.01 17.95
CA GLN A 748 7.08 -28.74 17.58
C GLN A 748 7.53 -27.35 18.06
N MET A 749 6.67 -26.34 17.90
CA MET A 749 6.99 -24.99 18.39
C MET A 749 7.01 -24.94 19.92
N LEU A 750 6.13 -25.65 20.62
CA LEU A 750 6.09 -25.71 22.09
C LEU A 750 7.32 -26.41 22.69
N GLU A 751 7.80 -27.49 22.05
CA GLU A 751 9.03 -28.21 22.44
C GLU A 751 10.27 -27.33 22.27
N LEU A 752 10.41 -26.66 21.12
CA LEU A 752 11.52 -25.71 20.90
C LEU A 752 11.45 -24.48 21.84
N ILE A 753 10.25 -24.04 22.25
CA ILE A 753 10.10 -23.00 23.29
C ILE A 753 10.55 -23.52 24.67
N ASP A 754 10.34 -24.79 25.01
CA ASP A 754 10.89 -25.40 26.23
C ASP A 754 12.42 -25.46 26.19
N GLU A 755 13.01 -25.96 25.10
CA GLU A 755 14.47 -26.09 24.98
C GLU A 755 15.22 -24.75 24.94
N GLU A 756 14.84 -23.85 24.03
CA GLU A 756 15.65 -22.67 23.68
C GLU A 756 15.24 -21.42 24.50
N LEU A 757 14.02 -21.40 25.02
CA LEU A 757 13.40 -20.24 25.67
C LEU A 757 12.81 -20.58 27.05
N ALA A 758 13.31 -21.66 27.67
CA ALA A 758 12.98 -22.11 29.02
C ALA A 758 11.47 -22.22 29.32
N GLY A 759 10.70 -22.60 28.29
CA GLY A 759 9.25 -22.81 28.39
C GLY A 759 8.45 -21.51 28.50
N SER A 760 8.97 -20.39 28.00
CA SER A 760 8.37 -19.04 28.11
C SER A 760 6.84 -19.03 27.89
N PRO A 761 6.02 -18.86 28.95
CA PRO A 761 4.56 -18.93 28.83
C PRO A 761 4.00 -17.82 27.92
N ALA A 762 4.68 -16.67 27.81
CA ALA A 762 4.28 -15.60 26.88
C ALA A 762 4.26 -16.08 25.41
N LEU A 763 5.26 -16.89 25.02
CA LEU A 763 5.40 -17.42 23.66
C LEU A 763 4.54 -18.68 23.46
N LYS A 764 4.42 -19.55 24.47
CA LYS A 764 3.49 -20.68 24.43
C LYS A 764 2.04 -20.21 24.25
N SER A 765 1.62 -19.17 24.98
CA SER A 765 0.30 -18.53 24.79
C SER A 765 0.09 -18.02 23.36
N LYS A 766 1.14 -17.50 22.70
CA LYS A 766 1.06 -17.01 21.32
C LYS A 766 0.95 -18.16 20.30
N ALA A 767 1.76 -19.21 20.46
CA ALA A 767 1.72 -20.39 19.60
C ALA A 767 0.38 -21.15 19.69
N LEU A 768 -0.11 -21.37 20.92
CA LEU A 768 -1.39 -22.03 21.17
C LEU A 768 -2.59 -21.20 20.71
N HIS A 769 -2.54 -19.86 20.83
CA HIS A 769 -3.59 -19.00 20.28
C HIS A 769 -3.66 -19.07 18.74
N LEU A 770 -2.52 -19.12 18.05
CA LEU A 770 -2.50 -19.39 16.60
C LEU A 770 -3.11 -20.76 16.29
N GLY A 771 -2.74 -21.81 17.03
CA GLY A 771 -3.33 -23.15 16.91
C GLY A 771 -4.85 -23.16 17.06
N PHE A 772 -5.39 -22.46 18.07
CA PHE A 772 -6.83 -22.29 18.29
C PHE A 772 -7.54 -21.67 17.08
N LEU A 773 -6.99 -20.59 16.51
CA LEU A 773 -7.58 -19.94 15.33
C LEU A 773 -7.58 -20.86 14.09
N LEU A 774 -6.53 -21.67 13.92
CA LEU A 774 -6.43 -22.69 12.86
C LEU A 774 -7.43 -23.83 13.07
N ALA A 775 -7.63 -24.27 14.32
CA ALA A 775 -8.59 -25.31 14.68
C ALA A 775 -10.05 -24.84 14.49
N LEU A 776 -10.36 -23.57 14.76
CA LEU A 776 -11.68 -22.98 14.45
C LEU A 776 -11.95 -22.93 12.94
N GLU A 777 -10.99 -22.47 12.11
CA GLU A 777 -11.15 -22.46 10.64
C GLU A 777 -11.27 -23.88 10.05
N ALA A 778 -10.77 -24.90 10.77
CA ALA A 778 -10.94 -26.32 10.43
C ALA A 778 -12.27 -26.95 10.90
N GLU A 779 -13.15 -26.19 11.57
CA GLU A 779 -14.38 -26.67 12.23
C GLU A 779 -14.13 -27.74 13.32
N GLU A 780 -12.96 -27.74 13.98
CA GLU A 780 -12.55 -28.72 15.00
C GLU A 780 -12.67 -28.19 16.44
N GLU A 781 -13.90 -28.16 16.96
CA GLU A 781 -14.24 -27.60 18.29
C GLU A 781 -13.40 -28.16 19.45
N ASP A 782 -13.22 -29.49 19.53
CA ASP A 782 -12.41 -30.15 20.58
C ASP A 782 -10.93 -29.70 20.57
N LEU A 783 -10.35 -29.53 19.37
CA LEU A 783 -8.97 -29.08 19.21
C LEU A 783 -8.85 -27.59 19.56
N ALA A 784 -9.80 -26.78 19.12
CA ALA A 784 -9.87 -25.36 19.42
C ALA A 784 -9.97 -25.10 20.93
N ALA A 785 -10.91 -25.75 21.62
CA ALA A 785 -11.08 -25.62 23.07
C ALA A 785 -9.82 -26.06 23.85
N SER A 786 -9.19 -27.17 23.44
CA SER A 786 -7.94 -27.66 24.02
C SER A 786 -6.78 -26.66 23.86
N MET A 787 -6.64 -26.05 22.67
CA MET A 787 -5.60 -25.06 22.41
C MET A 787 -5.88 -23.72 23.10
N ALA A 788 -7.13 -23.27 23.14
CA ALA A 788 -7.55 -22.07 23.87
C ALA A 788 -7.30 -22.19 25.38
N GLY A 789 -7.72 -23.30 26.01
CA GLY A 789 -7.50 -23.54 27.44
C GLY A 789 -6.01 -23.55 27.82
N GLN A 790 -5.15 -24.12 26.98
CA GLN A 790 -3.71 -24.06 27.18
C GLN A 790 -3.13 -22.65 26.91
N ALA A 791 -3.64 -21.92 25.91
CA ALA A 791 -3.24 -20.54 25.62
C ALA A 791 -3.57 -19.59 26.77
N TRP A 792 -4.75 -19.77 27.39
CA TRP A 792 -5.22 -19.09 28.59
C TRP A 792 -4.35 -19.39 29.81
N GLN A 793 -4.10 -20.66 30.14
CA GLN A 793 -3.23 -21.03 31.27
C GLN A 793 -1.84 -20.39 31.16
N ASN A 794 -1.27 -20.38 29.96
CA ASN A 794 0.02 -19.71 29.70
C ASN A 794 -0.12 -18.17 29.74
N ALA A 795 -1.25 -17.60 29.34
CA ALA A 795 -1.50 -16.16 29.47
C ALA A 795 -1.63 -15.71 30.93
N VAL A 796 -2.34 -16.47 31.78
CA VAL A 796 -2.45 -16.20 33.22
C VAL A 796 -1.08 -16.15 33.90
N LEU A 797 -0.15 -17.04 33.50
CA LEU A 797 1.23 -17.02 34.01
C LEU A 797 2.06 -15.84 33.49
N ALA A 798 1.95 -15.48 32.21
CA ALA A 798 2.79 -14.46 31.60
C ALA A 798 2.29 -13.02 31.81
N TYR A 799 0.98 -12.81 31.80
CA TYR A 799 0.34 -11.48 31.82
C TYR A 799 -0.51 -11.24 33.08
N GLY A 800 -0.93 -12.30 33.77
CA GLY A 800 -1.81 -12.25 34.95
C GLY A 800 -3.28 -12.49 34.60
N PRO A 801 -4.10 -13.03 35.52
CA PRO A 801 -5.50 -13.37 35.25
C PRO A 801 -6.37 -12.14 34.94
N GLU A 802 -6.05 -10.99 35.54
CA GLU A 802 -6.79 -9.74 35.30
C GLU A 802 -6.46 -9.06 33.97
N SER A 803 -5.45 -9.55 33.23
CA SER A 803 -5.07 -8.95 31.94
C SER A 803 -6.13 -9.23 30.86
N ASP A 804 -6.32 -8.26 29.96
CA ASP A 804 -7.27 -8.39 28.84
C ASP A 804 -6.93 -9.59 27.95
N ARG A 805 -5.65 -9.97 27.88
CA ARG A 805 -5.19 -11.16 27.16
C ARG A 805 -5.62 -12.46 27.83
N ALA A 806 -5.56 -12.52 29.16
CA ALA A 806 -6.06 -13.69 29.88
C ALA A 806 -7.59 -13.79 29.72
N LYS A 807 -8.32 -12.69 29.97
CA LYS A 807 -9.79 -12.65 29.83
C LYS A 807 -10.30 -13.04 28.44
N MET A 808 -9.70 -12.50 27.38
CA MET A 808 -10.05 -12.89 26.01
C MET A 808 -9.81 -14.38 25.74
N LEU A 809 -8.69 -14.95 26.21
CA LEU A 809 -8.39 -16.38 26.03
C LEU A 809 -9.22 -17.29 26.96
N GLU A 810 -9.71 -16.78 28.08
CA GLU A 810 -10.67 -17.44 28.97
C GLU A 810 -12.00 -17.64 28.24
N MET A 811 -12.53 -16.57 27.63
CA MET A 811 -13.74 -16.63 26.78
C MET A 811 -13.56 -17.57 25.58
N CYS A 812 -12.37 -17.61 24.96
CA CYS A 812 -12.04 -18.59 23.93
C CYS A 812 -12.09 -20.04 24.44
N ALA A 813 -11.66 -20.28 25.69
CA ALA A 813 -11.61 -21.60 26.30
C ALA A 813 -12.99 -22.08 26.82
N GLU A 814 -13.86 -21.16 27.22
CA GLU A 814 -15.24 -21.45 27.61
C GLU A 814 -16.20 -21.59 26.40
N GLY A 815 -15.74 -21.23 25.20
CA GLY A 815 -16.50 -21.34 23.95
C GLY A 815 -17.36 -20.11 23.60
N ASP A 816 -17.22 -19.00 24.34
CA ASP A 816 -18.05 -17.79 24.16
C ASP A 816 -17.44 -16.78 23.17
N TYR A 817 -16.65 -17.27 22.21
CA TYR A 817 -16.07 -16.51 21.10
C TYR A 817 -17.09 -16.07 20.02
N HIS A 818 -18.39 -16.07 20.39
CA HIS A 818 -19.52 -15.55 19.62
C HIS A 818 -20.31 -14.47 20.38
N SER A 819 -19.88 -14.11 21.59
CA SER A 819 -20.41 -12.98 22.35
C SER A 819 -20.00 -11.63 21.74
N ALA A 820 -20.78 -10.58 22.01
CA ALA A 820 -20.39 -9.21 21.65
C ALA A 820 -19.17 -8.74 22.46
N ASP A 821 -19.07 -9.16 23.72
CA ASP A 821 -17.95 -8.87 24.61
C ASP A 821 -16.62 -9.45 24.08
N PHE A 822 -16.67 -10.55 23.31
CA PHE A 822 -15.50 -11.08 22.59
C PHE A 822 -15.08 -10.20 21.40
N GLU A 823 -16.00 -9.63 20.63
CA GLU A 823 -15.63 -8.71 19.53
C GLU A 823 -14.94 -7.45 20.08
N ASP A 824 -15.44 -6.87 21.17
CA ASP A 824 -14.80 -5.74 21.87
C ASP A 824 -13.41 -6.11 22.42
N ALA A 825 -13.27 -7.27 23.08
CA ALA A 825 -11.98 -7.75 23.61
C ALA A 825 -10.96 -8.09 22.49
N LEU A 826 -11.44 -8.51 21.33
CA LEU A 826 -10.62 -8.84 20.16
C LEU A 826 -10.11 -7.57 19.46
N GLU A 827 -10.94 -6.53 19.28
CA GLU A 827 -10.46 -5.25 18.71
C GLU A 827 -9.27 -4.68 19.51
N MET A 828 -9.30 -4.79 20.85
CA MET A 828 -8.23 -4.31 21.74
C MET A 828 -6.87 -5.05 21.63
N GLN A 829 -6.79 -6.22 20.98
CA GLN A 829 -5.55 -7.04 20.95
C GLN A 829 -4.96 -7.29 19.55
N THR A 830 -5.46 -6.61 18.51
CA THR A 830 -5.12 -6.91 17.09
C THR A 830 -3.78 -6.35 16.59
N SER A 831 -2.84 -6.04 17.49
CA SER A 831 -1.45 -5.67 17.18
C SER A 831 -0.53 -6.86 16.92
N ASP A 832 -0.71 -7.95 17.66
CA ASP A 832 0.37 -8.92 17.88
C ASP A 832 0.43 -10.07 16.86
N VAL A 833 -0.60 -10.19 16.01
CA VAL A 833 -0.75 -11.31 15.05
C VAL A 833 -0.92 -10.77 13.63
N ALA A 834 0.20 -10.46 12.98
CA ALA A 834 0.24 -10.37 11.52
C ALA A 834 0.28 -11.80 10.94
N LEU A 835 -0.55 -12.07 9.93
CA LEU A 835 -0.47 -13.31 9.14
C LEU A 835 0.49 -13.13 7.97
N ALA A 836 1.36 -14.11 7.74
CA ALA A 836 2.34 -14.07 6.65
C ALA A 836 1.69 -14.41 5.27
N SER A 837 2.41 -14.13 4.18
CA SER A 837 1.88 -14.18 2.81
C SER A 837 1.92 -15.58 2.16
N PRO A 838 0.86 -16.02 1.45
CA PRO A 838 0.72 -17.39 0.93
C PRO A 838 1.93 -17.97 0.18
N GLU A 839 2.71 -17.15 -0.52
CA GLU A 839 3.93 -17.61 -1.21
C GLU A 839 4.99 -18.20 -0.26
N ALA A 840 5.06 -17.74 1.00
CA ALA A 840 5.97 -18.30 2.00
C ALA A 840 5.53 -19.70 2.45
N LEU A 841 4.22 -20.02 2.43
CA LEU A 841 3.73 -21.35 2.76
C LEU A 841 4.21 -22.37 1.74
N GLN A 842 4.07 -22.01 0.46
CA GLN A 842 4.54 -22.84 -0.65
C GLN A 842 6.07 -23.02 -0.57
N SER A 843 6.82 -21.97 -0.25
CA SER A 843 8.28 -22.06 -0.09
C SER A 843 8.75 -22.88 1.13
N TRP A 844 7.88 -23.11 2.12
CA TRP A 844 8.15 -23.95 3.29
C TRP A 844 7.67 -25.40 3.08
N LEU A 845 6.59 -25.61 2.34
CA LEU A 845 6.08 -26.94 1.96
C LEU A 845 6.88 -27.60 0.81
N ASP A 846 7.54 -26.80 -0.03
CA ASP A 846 8.35 -27.27 -1.17
C ASP A 846 9.83 -27.56 -0.78
N GLY A 847 10.20 -27.48 0.52
CA GLY A 847 11.59 -27.49 1.02
C GLY A 847 11.90 -28.55 2.08
#